data_AF-A0A6L7LCZ4-F1
#
_entry.id   AF-A0A6L7LCZ4-F1
#
_cell.length_a   1.000
_cell.length_b   1.000
_cell.length_c   1.000
_cell.angle_alpha   90.00
_cell.angle_beta   90.00
_cell.angle_gamma   90.00
#
_symmetry.space_group_name_H-M   'P 1'
#
loop_
_entity.id
_entity.type
_entity.pdbx_description
1 polymer ?
#
loop_
_entity_poly.entity_id
_entity_poly.type
_entity_poly.pdbx_seq_one_letter_code
_entity_poly.pdbx_strand_id
1 'polypeptide(L)'
;PRLPERYPVSREYYEQLFSGGLGYSLQAYFDAHPNLFGVGFLDDTFGRPNLPVPVGPDGPVVVKYDAVAGLPAPFDPGRSIPYPVSLNLGFADESFSVYDHPKLLLFRNETHLDSETIYNRILESSGGFPSEPLSVPHPPSEPNSSRQLMLTQEQSDARQSGGTWSDIINPNRRADWVSVAIWLAVAQLIALITFPVSFLVFRPLADRGWLFSKGLGLILLGLVVWLLSCLELMAFTRTAVIVGAVALSLVNVALLVLKWDEVRAFFEERWKKLLVAELVFLAAFAAFILVRMANPDLWLPYRGGEKPMDMAYLNAVFKSSYMPPYDPWFGGGYINYYYWGQFLVGMLIHATGIAPEIALNLAVPLFFAMTAAFSYSVVYNLASAAGSRGLVSSGISPILAGVLGALFVLLLGNLDGAIQLGQGAWRAAVEGLPMGDFDFWRSSRMMPPDPPGHEITEFPFFTFLFADPHAHLWALPFTVLCIGICAAVVLGVKSRAVRDSFWDAEQLSRIVILGIAIGALRLLNTWDYPTYLLFGAAAITIGEYLVQGGISSLMLLRTGFKAALVFIVGYVAFLPYHLYYETFFTSIERTTNTTPLWQFLAITGLFVFAIGSFYLWQLRGVLASTLSAIRPTFDSLVDTLSERRANPALQVGPWTLLALVVSALAAGYILTALAYGYGAGGTIIFAIALIALIVAVAWRTLSNPGRDTPVTLFVSLMSGTAVALVLGLDVFRVEGDIERMNSVFKFYMQVWVLLALAAAFIVWRLFGSELFNGARPWGYRYVWAGGLAVLIMSAAVYPVLGTQDRLRDRFNGNVTPLTLNGLAYVEGTIYHESEGPIDLEADFEGIRWLRENVQGSPIILEANTPTYRWGGRVSIYTGLPSVVGWQWHQEQQRWDYRQMVAPRIRDVERMYSTPDVLVARDLLDQYGVKYIYVGQLERSYYSPEGIAKFDSDRAPYLSKVFHSDEVAIYEVLN
;
A
#
# COMPACT_ATOMS: atom_id res chain seq x y z
N PRO A 1 -30.33 -16.53 -11.69
CA PRO A 1 -29.31 -15.84 -12.53
C PRO A 1 -29.88 -15.43 -13.89
N ARG A 2 -29.56 -14.21 -14.34
CA ARG A 2 -30.17 -13.57 -15.52
C ARG A 2 -29.61 -14.05 -16.87
N LEU A 3 -28.52 -14.81 -16.87
CA LEU A 3 -27.84 -15.36 -18.05
C LEU A 3 -27.74 -16.89 -17.90
N PRO A 4 -28.78 -17.66 -18.27
CA PRO A 4 -28.83 -19.10 -18.06
C PRO A 4 -27.71 -19.85 -18.78
N GLU A 5 -27.28 -19.34 -19.95
CA GLU A 5 -26.18 -19.90 -20.73
C GLU A 5 -24.82 -19.74 -20.03
N ARG A 6 -24.68 -18.71 -19.17
CA ARG A 6 -23.44 -18.38 -18.47
C ARG A 6 -23.39 -18.97 -17.06
N TYR A 7 -24.55 -19.12 -16.42
CA TYR A 7 -24.70 -19.61 -15.05
C TYR A 7 -25.76 -20.72 -14.94
N PRO A 8 -25.62 -21.82 -15.70
CA PRO A 8 -26.63 -22.88 -15.75
C PRO A 8 -26.79 -23.56 -14.40
N VAL A 9 -25.69 -23.86 -13.72
CA VAL A 9 -25.67 -24.49 -12.38
C VAL A 9 -26.37 -23.62 -11.33
N SER A 10 -26.03 -22.34 -11.27
CA SER A 10 -26.65 -21.41 -10.30
C SER A 10 -28.13 -21.20 -10.58
N ARG A 11 -28.56 -21.27 -11.84
CA ARG A 11 -29.99 -21.18 -12.18
C ARG A 11 -30.72 -22.41 -11.69
N GLU A 12 -30.19 -23.57 -11.99
CA GLU A 12 -30.79 -24.84 -11.59
C GLU A 12 -30.86 -24.99 -10.08
N TYR A 13 -29.84 -24.52 -9.35
CA TYR A 13 -29.89 -24.44 -7.90
C TYR A 13 -31.14 -23.69 -7.39
N TYR A 14 -31.42 -22.49 -7.91
CA TYR A 14 -32.58 -21.71 -7.46
C TYR A 14 -33.92 -22.32 -7.92
N GLU A 15 -33.99 -22.88 -9.13
CA GLU A 15 -35.20 -23.55 -9.63
C GLU A 15 -35.53 -24.79 -8.76
N GLN A 16 -34.54 -25.61 -8.45
CA GLN A 16 -34.69 -26.79 -7.59
C GLN A 16 -34.95 -26.40 -6.13
N LEU A 17 -34.38 -25.30 -5.64
CA LEU A 17 -34.64 -24.81 -4.29
C LEU A 17 -36.08 -24.30 -4.16
N PHE A 18 -36.58 -23.52 -5.13
CA PHE A 18 -37.92 -22.92 -5.06
C PHE A 18 -39.04 -23.92 -5.38
N SER A 19 -38.76 -24.95 -6.17
CA SER A 19 -39.69 -26.06 -6.41
C SER A 19 -39.69 -27.12 -5.31
N GLY A 20 -38.76 -27.03 -4.35
CA GLY A 20 -38.55 -28.04 -3.31
C GLY A 20 -37.80 -29.30 -3.76
N GLY A 21 -37.32 -29.35 -5.00
CA GLY A 21 -36.50 -30.43 -5.54
C GLY A 21 -35.19 -30.70 -4.77
N LEU A 22 -34.69 -29.72 -4.02
CA LEU A 22 -33.54 -29.89 -3.10
C LEU A 22 -33.93 -30.37 -1.69
N GLY A 23 -35.21 -30.65 -1.42
CA GLY A 23 -35.65 -31.12 -0.10
C GLY A 23 -35.97 -30.01 0.91
N TYR A 24 -36.04 -28.77 0.45
CA TYR A 24 -36.34 -27.60 1.25
C TYR A 24 -37.73 -27.06 0.88
N SER A 25 -38.54 -26.71 1.87
CA SER A 25 -39.81 -26.03 1.66
C SER A 25 -39.72 -24.59 2.15
N LEU A 26 -40.27 -23.65 1.38
CA LEU A 26 -40.31 -22.25 1.82
C LEU A 26 -41.36 -22.10 2.94
N GLN A 27 -40.92 -21.59 4.09
CA GLN A 27 -41.77 -21.35 5.25
C GLN A 27 -42.19 -19.89 5.39
N ALA A 28 -41.33 -18.95 4.98
CA ALA A 28 -41.66 -17.53 5.03
C ALA A 28 -40.89 -16.74 3.97
N TYR A 29 -41.57 -15.76 3.38
CA TYR A 29 -40.98 -14.75 2.52
C TYR A 29 -41.23 -13.35 3.12
N PHE A 30 -40.15 -12.60 3.29
CA PHE A 30 -40.19 -11.21 3.75
C PHE A 30 -39.74 -10.32 2.60
N ASP A 31 -40.57 -9.32 2.31
CA ASP A 31 -40.30 -8.32 1.31
C ASP A 31 -40.41 -6.93 1.93
N ALA A 32 -39.43 -6.08 1.66
CA ALA A 32 -39.43 -4.68 2.03
C ALA A 32 -39.20 -3.89 0.74
N HIS A 33 -39.92 -2.79 0.56
CA HIS A 33 -39.73 -1.93 -0.61
C HIS A 33 -39.47 -0.50 -0.16
N PRO A 34 -38.67 0.29 -0.91
CA PRO A 34 -38.53 1.71 -0.65
C PRO A 34 -39.89 2.40 -0.70
N ASN A 35 -40.09 3.39 0.16
CA ASN A 35 -41.29 4.21 0.15
C ASN A 35 -40.97 5.68 0.41
N LEU A 36 -41.75 6.57 -0.19
CA LEU A 36 -41.63 8.01 0.00
C LEU A 36 -43.03 8.60 0.15
N PHE A 37 -43.31 9.22 1.30
CA PHE A 37 -44.61 9.85 1.62
C PHE A 37 -45.82 8.91 1.46
N GLY A 38 -45.66 7.62 1.79
CA GLY A 38 -46.74 6.62 1.64
C GLY A 38 -46.96 6.11 0.22
N VAL A 39 -46.09 6.49 -0.74
CA VAL A 39 -45.99 5.85 -2.06
C VAL A 39 -44.92 4.77 -2.01
N GLY A 40 -45.31 3.53 -2.27
CA GLY A 40 -44.38 2.40 -2.39
C GLY A 40 -43.82 2.23 -3.79
N PHE A 41 -42.53 1.90 -3.89
CA PHE A 41 -41.86 1.60 -5.16
C PHE A 41 -41.59 0.10 -5.25
N LEU A 42 -42.41 -0.60 -6.03
CA LEU A 42 -42.34 -2.06 -6.18
C LEU A 42 -41.43 -2.44 -7.36
N ASP A 43 -40.70 -3.55 -7.22
CA ASP A 43 -39.85 -4.12 -8.27
C ASP A 43 -40.22 -5.59 -8.58
N ASP A 44 -40.01 -6.02 -9.83
CA ASP A 44 -40.19 -7.40 -10.30
C ASP A 44 -38.85 -8.16 -10.29
N THR A 45 -38.67 -9.01 -9.28
CA THR A 45 -37.41 -9.73 -9.05
C THR A 45 -37.39 -11.13 -9.66
N PHE A 46 -38.54 -11.80 -9.76
CA PHE A 46 -38.63 -13.21 -10.20
C PHE A 46 -39.03 -13.35 -11.67
N GLY A 47 -39.80 -12.41 -12.22
CA GLY A 47 -40.31 -12.48 -13.59
C GLY A 47 -39.22 -12.43 -14.66
N ARG A 48 -38.18 -11.60 -14.47
CA ARG A 48 -37.08 -11.45 -15.44
C ARG A 48 -36.21 -12.70 -15.63
N PRO A 49 -35.72 -13.36 -14.57
CA PRO A 49 -34.97 -14.62 -14.73
C PRO A 49 -35.88 -15.82 -15.03
N ASN A 50 -37.20 -15.60 -15.22
CA ASN A 50 -38.21 -16.65 -15.40
C ASN A 50 -38.19 -17.67 -14.24
N LEU A 51 -37.94 -17.20 -13.03
CA LEU A 51 -37.99 -18.03 -11.83
C LEU A 51 -39.43 -18.06 -11.30
N PRO A 52 -39.88 -19.20 -10.74
CA PRO A 52 -41.16 -19.24 -10.06
C PRO A 52 -41.15 -18.27 -8.88
N VAL A 53 -42.25 -17.54 -8.67
CA VAL A 53 -42.44 -16.78 -7.42
C VAL A 53 -42.46 -17.80 -6.28
N PRO A 54 -41.66 -17.62 -5.22
CA PRO A 54 -41.60 -18.60 -4.13
C PRO A 54 -42.96 -18.74 -3.45
N VAL A 55 -43.48 -19.97 -3.34
CA VAL A 55 -44.79 -20.28 -2.74
C VAL A 55 -44.59 -21.26 -1.58
N GLY A 56 -45.29 -21.05 -0.46
CA GLY A 56 -45.28 -22.00 0.66
C GLY A 56 -46.30 -23.14 0.47
N PRO A 57 -46.35 -24.12 1.38
CA PRO A 57 -47.20 -25.31 1.28
C PRO A 57 -48.71 -25.02 1.13
N ASP A 58 -49.18 -23.88 1.66
CA ASP A 58 -50.60 -23.48 1.69
C ASP A 58 -50.91 -22.24 0.81
N GLY A 59 -49.98 -21.80 -0.05
CA GLY A 59 -50.11 -20.60 -0.89
C GLY A 59 -48.98 -19.57 -0.67
N PRO A 60 -49.07 -18.35 -1.23
CA PRO A 60 -48.02 -17.35 -1.09
C PRO A 60 -47.92 -16.87 0.37
N VAL A 61 -46.94 -17.41 1.10
CA VAL A 61 -46.66 -17.05 2.50
C VAL A 61 -45.82 -15.78 2.54
N VAL A 62 -46.47 -14.62 2.43
CA VAL A 62 -45.83 -13.32 2.68
C VAL A 62 -46.04 -12.97 4.15
N VAL A 63 -44.98 -13.05 4.96
CA VAL A 63 -45.01 -12.52 6.34
C VAL A 63 -44.55 -11.06 6.26
N LYS A 64 -45.48 -10.11 6.46
CA LYS A 64 -45.19 -8.67 6.36
C LYS A 64 -44.57 -8.15 7.67
N TYR A 65 -43.48 -7.39 7.56
CA TYR A 65 -42.97 -6.57 8.66
C TYR A 65 -43.60 -5.17 8.54
N ASP A 66 -44.42 -4.77 9.51
CA ASP A 66 -44.89 -3.38 9.59
C ASP A 66 -43.80 -2.54 10.27
N ALA A 67 -43.06 -1.77 9.46
CA ALA A 67 -41.98 -0.91 9.95
C ALA A 67 -42.45 0.16 10.95
N VAL A 68 -43.76 0.45 11.02
CA VAL A 68 -44.32 1.46 11.93
C VAL A 68 -44.66 0.89 13.31
N ALA A 69 -44.94 -0.41 13.44
CA ALA A 69 -45.47 -1.01 14.67
C ALA A 69 -44.54 -2.01 15.38
N GLY A 70 -43.45 -2.45 14.74
CA GLY A 70 -42.44 -3.31 15.39
C GLY A 70 -42.93 -4.71 15.81
N LEU A 71 -44.08 -5.19 15.30
CA LEU A 71 -44.64 -6.52 15.56
C LEU A 71 -45.29 -7.11 14.29
N PRO A 72 -45.30 -8.45 14.10
CA PRO A 72 -45.99 -9.10 12.99
C PRO A 72 -47.52 -9.04 13.19
N ALA A 73 -48.25 -8.44 12.23
CA ALA A 73 -49.72 -8.41 12.23
C ALA A 73 -50.32 -9.57 11.42
N PRO A 74 -51.52 -10.10 11.76
CA PRO A 74 -52.17 -11.17 11.01
C PRO A 74 -52.61 -10.74 9.60
N PHE A 75 -52.54 -11.67 8.66
CA PHE A 75 -52.83 -11.51 7.23
C PHE A 75 -54.32 -11.16 6.92
N ASP A 76 -54.55 -10.13 6.11
CA ASP A 76 -55.82 -9.85 5.41
C ASP A 76 -55.64 -10.16 3.91
N PRO A 77 -56.33 -11.18 3.36
CA PRO A 77 -56.22 -11.59 1.95
C PRO A 77 -56.60 -10.51 0.93
N GLY A 78 -57.23 -9.41 1.35
CA GLY A 78 -57.75 -8.35 0.46
C GLY A 78 -56.79 -7.20 0.13
N ARG A 79 -55.62 -7.09 0.77
CA ARG A 79 -54.65 -5.98 0.54
C ARG A 79 -53.30 -6.51 0.05
N SER A 80 -53.13 -6.56 -1.27
CA SER A 80 -51.90 -6.98 -1.95
C SER A 80 -50.75 -5.97 -1.86
N ILE A 81 -50.96 -4.74 -1.36
CA ILE A 81 -49.95 -3.68 -1.36
C ILE A 81 -49.95 -2.95 0.00
N PRO A 82 -48.81 -2.81 0.70
CA PRO A 82 -48.73 -2.17 2.03
C PRO A 82 -48.81 -0.62 1.98
N TYR A 83 -48.82 -0.05 0.78
CA TYR A 83 -48.82 1.39 0.54
C TYR A 83 -50.17 1.83 -0.03
N PRO A 84 -50.74 2.97 0.44
CA PRO A 84 -51.99 3.51 -0.10
C PRO A 84 -51.88 3.89 -1.59
N VAL A 85 -50.67 4.14 -2.08
CA VAL A 85 -50.34 4.31 -3.50
C VAL A 85 -49.08 3.51 -3.79
N SER A 86 -49.02 2.80 -4.93
CA SER A 86 -47.82 2.09 -5.36
C SER A 86 -47.49 2.35 -6.82
N LEU A 87 -46.19 2.47 -7.08
CA LEU A 87 -45.63 2.53 -8.42
C LEU A 87 -44.82 1.25 -8.65
N ASN A 88 -45.26 0.43 -9.60
CA ASN A 88 -44.46 -0.69 -10.08
C ASN A 88 -43.43 -0.12 -11.07
N LEU A 89 -42.16 -0.12 -10.68
CA LEU A 89 -41.06 0.42 -11.48
C LEU A 89 -40.49 -0.61 -12.46
N GLY A 90 -41.08 -1.80 -12.53
CA GLY A 90 -40.56 -2.92 -13.32
C GLY A 90 -39.31 -3.48 -12.67
N PHE A 91 -38.24 -3.62 -13.45
CA PHE A 91 -37.02 -4.28 -12.98
C PHE A 91 -36.12 -3.31 -12.23
N ALA A 92 -35.76 -3.66 -10.98
CA ALA A 92 -34.70 -2.98 -10.26
C ALA A 92 -33.31 -3.58 -10.57
N ASP A 93 -32.29 -2.73 -10.49
CA ASP A 93 -30.91 -3.19 -10.48
C ASP A 93 -30.65 -4.11 -9.26
N GLU A 94 -29.69 -5.04 -9.35
CA GLU A 94 -29.37 -5.94 -8.24
C GLU A 94 -28.88 -5.16 -7.02
N SER A 95 -28.22 -4.02 -7.25
CA SER A 95 -27.74 -3.13 -6.19
C SER A 95 -28.89 -2.58 -5.33
N PHE A 96 -30.08 -2.37 -5.90
CA PHE A 96 -31.26 -1.95 -5.15
C PHE A 96 -32.02 -3.13 -4.53
N SER A 97 -32.27 -4.20 -5.30
CA SER A 97 -33.09 -5.33 -4.86
C SER A 97 -32.41 -6.30 -3.89
N VAL A 98 -31.07 -6.32 -3.84
CA VAL A 98 -30.29 -7.26 -3.00
C VAL A 98 -29.63 -6.57 -1.81
N TYR A 99 -29.20 -5.31 -1.94
CA TYR A 99 -28.44 -4.62 -0.88
C TYR A 99 -29.28 -3.64 -0.04
N ASP A 100 -30.15 -2.83 -0.67
CA ASP A 100 -30.93 -1.81 0.04
C ASP A 100 -32.14 -2.43 0.77
N HIS A 101 -32.84 -3.35 0.11
CA HIS A 101 -33.99 -4.08 0.68
C HIS A 101 -33.93 -5.59 0.38
N PRO A 102 -33.01 -6.33 1.01
CA PRO A 102 -32.83 -7.76 0.73
C PRO A 102 -34.12 -8.54 0.97
N LYS A 103 -34.45 -9.41 0.02
CA LYS A 103 -35.54 -10.37 0.17
C LYS A 103 -35.11 -11.53 1.05
N LEU A 104 -35.76 -11.68 2.20
CA LEU A 104 -35.42 -12.72 3.15
C LEU A 104 -36.33 -13.93 2.93
N LEU A 105 -35.71 -15.07 2.60
CA LEU A 105 -36.40 -16.34 2.36
C LEU A 105 -36.02 -17.32 3.47
N LEU A 106 -37.01 -17.79 4.23
CA LEU A 106 -36.81 -18.80 5.27
C LEU A 106 -37.25 -20.16 4.75
N PHE A 107 -36.30 -21.07 4.56
CA PHE A 107 -36.57 -22.44 4.14
C PHE A 107 -36.46 -23.41 5.33
N ARG A 108 -37.33 -24.41 5.37
CA ARG A 108 -37.20 -25.57 6.24
C ARG A 108 -36.62 -26.73 5.45
N ASN A 109 -35.56 -27.33 5.95
CA ASN A 109 -35.05 -28.60 5.41
C ASN A 109 -36.00 -29.72 5.88
N GLU A 110 -36.74 -30.32 4.96
CA GLU A 110 -37.74 -31.35 5.29
C GLU A 110 -37.19 -32.75 5.11
N THR A 111 -36.41 -32.97 4.06
CA THR A 111 -35.97 -34.32 3.67
C THR A 111 -34.55 -34.65 4.10
N HIS A 112 -33.77 -33.66 4.56
CA HIS A 112 -32.40 -33.84 5.05
C HIS A 112 -31.49 -34.60 4.06
N LEU A 113 -31.57 -34.25 2.77
CA LEU A 113 -30.69 -34.83 1.74
C LEU A 113 -29.21 -34.56 2.06
N ASP A 114 -28.36 -35.54 1.77
CA ASP A 114 -26.91 -35.38 1.86
C ASP A 114 -26.38 -34.46 0.74
N SER A 115 -25.17 -33.94 0.95
CA SER A 115 -24.54 -32.98 0.05
C SER A 115 -24.27 -33.53 -1.34
N GLU A 116 -23.97 -34.84 -1.46
CA GLU A 116 -23.67 -35.49 -2.73
C GLU A 116 -24.94 -35.61 -3.58
N THR A 117 -26.05 -36.01 -2.96
CA THR A 117 -27.38 -36.06 -3.59
C THR A 117 -27.83 -34.69 -4.06
N ILE A 118 -27.67 -33.64 -3.25
CA ILE A 118 -28.01 -32.26 -3.62
C ILE A 118 -27.15 -31.80 -4.81
N TYR A 119 -25.84 -32.02 -4.73
CA TYR A 119 -24.88 -31.64 -5.76
C TYR A 119 -25.20 -32.31 -7.11
N ASN A 120 -25.43 -33.63 -7.10
CA ASN A 120 -25.74 -34.39 -8.30
C ASN A 120 -27.06 -33.94 -8.95
N ARG A 121 -28.12 -33.66 -8.16
CA ARG A 121 -29.40 -33.16 -8.69
C ARG A 121 -29.25 -31.83 -9.44
N ILE A 122 -28.47 -30.91 -8.88
CA ILE A 122 -28.20 -29.60 -9.49
C ILE A 122 -27.41 -29.79 -10.78
N LEU A 123 -26.37 -30.63 -10.76
CA LEU A 123 -25.48 -30.84 -11.90
C LEU A 123 -26.14 -31.55 -13.07
N GLU A 124 -26.83 -32.65 -12.80
CA GLU A 124 -27.55 -33.43 -13.82
C GLU A 124 -28.61 -32.56 -14.51
N SER A 125 -29.36 -31.78 -13.74
CA SER A 125 -30.43 -30.94 -14.27
C SER A 125 -29.89 -29.69 -15.00
N SER A 126 -28.70 -29.20 -14.63
CA SER A 126 -28.04 -28.08 -15.31
C SER A 126 -27.38 -28.44 -16.64
N GLY A 127 -27.31 -29.74 -16.99
CA GLY A 127 -26.56 -30.23 -18.15
C GLY A 127 -25.03 -30.29 -17.95
N GLY A 128 -24.57 -30.22 -16.70
CA GLY A 128 -23.15 -30.16 -16.32
C GLY A 128 -22.57 -28.74 -16.27
N PHE A 129 -21.33 -28.61 -15.80
CA PHE A 129 -20.58 -27.37 -15.98
C PHE A 129 -20.36 -27.12 -17.48
N PRO A 130 -20.45 -25.88 -17.98
CA PRO A 130 -20.10 -25.58 -19.35
C PRO A 130 -18.70 -26.15 -19.65
N SER A 131 -18.63 -27.03 -20.65
CA SER A 131 -17.42 -27.77 -21.04
C SER A 131 -16.34 -26.87 -21.64
N GLU A 132 -16.70 -25.62 -21.97
CA GLU A 132 -15.73 -24.59 -22.27
C GLU A 132 -15.58 -23.64 -21.07
N PRO A 133 -14.38 -23.54 -20.48
CA PRO A 133 -14.09 -22.37 -19.68
C PRO A 133 -14.30 -21.16 -20.60
N LEU A 134 -15.16 -20.22 -20.18
CA LEU A 134 -15.19 -18.87 -20.74
C LEU A 134 -13.74 -18.47 -20.98
N SER A 135 -13.42 -18.17 -22.24
CA SER A 135 -12.09 -17.81 -22.71
C SER A 135 -11.45 -16.79 -21.78
N VAL A 136 -10.71 -17.29 -20.80
CA VAL A 136 -9.62 -16.56 -20.18
C VAL A 136 -8.72 -16.26 -21.37
N PRO A 137 -8.38 -14.99 -21.64
CA PRO A 137 -7.52 -14.66 -22.77
C PRO A 137 -6.36 -15.64 -22.79
N HIS A 138 -6.21 -16.36 -23.91
CA HIS A 138 -5.13 -17.30 -24.09
C HIS A 138 -3.82 -16.60 -23.72
N PRO A 139 -2.95 -17.22 -22.92
CA PRO A 139 -1.60 -16.70 -22.76
C PRO A 139 -1.01 -16.53 -24.17
N PRO A 140 -0.31 -15.43 -24.45
CA PRO A 140 0.39 -15.29 -25.72
C PRO A 140 1.32 -16.50 -25.95
N SER A 141 1.55 -16.79 -27.23
CA SER A 141 2.59 -17.64 -27.79
C SER A 141 3.79 -17.92 -26.87
N GLU A 142 4.22 -19.19 -26.85
CA GLU A 142 5.41 -19.78 -26.20
C GLU A 142 6.14 -18.93 -25.14
N PRO A 143 6.30 -19.44 -23.91
CA PRO A 143 6.95 -18.70 -22.83
C PRO A 143 8.33 -18.19 -23.26
N ASN A 144 8.53 -16.87 -23.15
CA ASN A 144 9.78 -16.19 -23.51
C ASN A 144 10.97 -16.61 -22.63
N SER A 145 10.73 -17.29 -21.50
CA SER A 145 11.75 -17.74 -20.56
C SER A 145 11.92 -19.26 -20.62
N SER A 146 13.11 -19.70 -21.02
CA SER A 146 13.50 -21.12 -21.01
C SER A 146 13.57 -21.73 -19.60
N ARG A 147 13.48 -20.91 -18.54
CA ARG A 147 13.72 -21.34 -17.15
C ARG A 147 12.44 -21.55 -16.34
N GLN A 148 11.27 -21.11 -16.78
CA GLN A 148 9.99 -21.25 -16.05
C GLN A 148 10.05 -20.83 -14.57
N LEU A 149 10.92 -19.86 -14.24
CA LEU A 149 11.21 -19.40 -12.87
C LEU A 149 11.72 -20.49 -11.91
N MET A 150 12.41 -21.49 -12.46
CA MET A 150 13.08 -22.58 -11.73
C MET A 150 14.57 -22.33 -11.56
N LEU A 151 15.13 -22.79 -10.44
CA LEU A 151 16.56 -22.85 -10.20
C LEU A 151 17.20 -23.97 -11.03
N THR A 152 18.44 -23.76 -11.45
CA THR A 152 19.27 -24.84 -12.00
C THR A 152 19.70 -25.81 -10.89
N GLN A 153 20.12 -27.03 -11.25
CA GLN A 153 20.59 -28.00 -10.26
C GLN A 153 21.78 -27.47 -9.45
N GLU A 154 22.77 -26.86 -10.12
CA GLU A 154 23.94 -26.25 -9.47
C GLU A 154 23.53 -25.17 -8.45
N GLN A 155 22.57 -24.32 -8.81
CA GLN A 155 22.03 -23.31 -7.90
C GLN A 155 21.31 -23.93 -6.71
N SER A 156 20.54 -25.01 -6.93
CA SER A 156 19.86 -25.75 -5.87
C SER A 156 20.86 -26.37 -4.89
N ASP A 157 21.89 -27.04 -5.40
CA ASP A 157 22.95 -27.67 -4.60
C ASP A 157 23.72 -26.62 -3.76
N ALA A 158 23.99 -25.45 -4.35
CA ALA A 158 24.59 -24.32 -3.65
C ALA A 158 23.71 -23.77 -2.50
N ARG A 159 22.38 -23.94 -2.55
CA ARG A 159 21.47 -23.52 -1.46
C ARG A 159 21.37 -24.58 -0.37
N GLN A 160 21.39 -25.84 -0.77
CA GLN A 160 21.33 -26.98 0.16
C GLN A 160 22.64 -27.16 0.94
N SER A 161 23.76 -26.64 0.45
CA SER A 161 25.06 -26.64 1.14
C SER A 161 25.28 -25.46 2.10
N GLY A 162 24.27 -24.60 2.29
CA GLY A 162 24.34 -23.48 3.24
C GLY A 162 24.42 -23.92 4.72
N GLY A 163 24.72 -22.96 5.60
CA GLY A 163 24.73 -23.19 7.06
C GLY A 163 23.34 -23.37 7.67
N THR A 164 23.29 -23.58 8.98
CA THR A 164 22.03 -23.62 9.74
C THR A 164 21.50 -22.21 9.98
N TRP A 165 20.26 -22.12 10.47
CA TRP A 165 19.69 -20.84 10.91
C TRP A 165 20.45 -20.28 12.14
N SER A 166 20.92 -21.17 13.02
CA SER A 166 21.69 -20.85 14.23
C SER A 166 23.12 -20.37 13.95
N ASP A 167 23.67 -20.61 12.75
CA ASP A 167 24.95 -20.03 12.33
C ASP A 167 24.85 -18.52 12.04
N ILE A 168 23.67 -18.07 11.62
CA ILE A 168 23.41 -16.67 11.23
C ILE A 168 22.92 -15.86 12.45
N ILE A 169 22.05 -16.45 13.26
CA ILE A 169 21.33 -15.80 14.35
C ILE A 169 21.88 -16.27 15.68
N ASN A 170 22.00 -15.37 16.65
CA ASN A 170 22.41 -15.75 18.01
C ASN A 170 21.16 -16.07 18.84
N PRO A 171 20.89 -17.35 19.18
CA PRO A 171 19.65 -17.76 19.86
C PRO A 171 19.59 -17.30 21.33
N ASN A 172 20.68 -16.77 21.91
CA ASN A 172 20.61 -16.18 23.24
C ASN A 172 19.69 -14.96 23.20
N ARG A 173 18.51 -15.11 23.81
CA ARG A 173 17.49 -14.05 23.99
C ARG A 173 18.12 -12.87 24.71
N ARG A 174 18.70 -11.94 23.94
CA ARG A 174 19.08 -10.62 24.45
C ARG A 174 17.80 -9.92 24.88
N ALA A 175 17.86 -9.16 25.97
CA ALA A 175 16.73 -8.33 26.37
C ALA A 175 16.37 -7.38 25.21
N ASP A 176 15.07 -7.17 24.97
CA ASP A 176 14.57 -6.40 23.82
C ASP A 176 15.24 -5.04 23.67
N TRP A 177 15.52 -4.34 24.78
CA TRP A 177 16.21 -3.05 24.77
C TRP A 177 17.65 -3.11 24.23
N VAL A 178 18.35 -4.23 24.43
CA VAL A 178 19.69 -4.45 23.87
C VAL A 178 19.59 -4.60 22.35
N SER A 179 18.59 -5.34 21.86
CA SER A 179 18.32 -5.49 20.43
C SER A 179 17.99 -4.14 19.78
N VAL A 180 17.17 -3.30 20.43
CA VAL A 180 16.90 -1.92 20.00
C VAL A 180 18.19 -1.10 19.89
N ALA A 181 19.02 -1.11 20.94
CA ALA A 181 20.25 -0.32 20.98
C ALA A 181 21.25 -0.76 19.88
N ILE A 182 21.43 -2.07 19.69
CA ILE A 182 22.33 -2.62 18.67
C ILE A 182 21.82 -2.29 17.26
N TRP A 183 20.52 -2.50 17.00
CA TRP A 183 19.91 -2.20 15.71
C TRP A 183 20.07 -0.72 15.34
N LEU A 184 19.76 0.17 16.28
CA LEU A 184 19.94 1.60 16.10
C LEU A 184 21.41 1.98 15.90
N ALA A 185 22.34 1.40 16.68
CA ALA A 185 23.76 1.67 16.55
C ALA A 185 24.31 1.26 15.17
N VAL A 186 23.91 0.10 14.64
CA VAL A 186 24.30 -0.33 13.28
C VAL A 186 23.73 0.59 12.22
N ALA A 187 22.44 0.96 12.32
CA ALA A 187 21.83 1.91 11.38
C ALA A 187 22.55 3.29 11.39
N GLN A 188 22.92 3.79 12.58
CA GLN A 188 23.68 5.03 12.70
C GLN A 188 25.11 4.92 12.18
N LEU A 189 25.78 3.79 12.41
CA LEU A 189 27.12 3.54 11.88
C LEU A 189 27.12 3.55 10.35
N ILE A 190 26.15 2.88 9.72
CA ILE A 190 25.97 2.90 8.25
C ILE A 190 25.77 4.34 7.74
N ALA A 191 24.97 5.13 8.46
CA ALA A 191 24.74 6.54 8.14
C ALA A 191 26.03 7.38 8.23
N LEU A 192 26.80 7.22 9.30
CA LEU A 192 28.07 7.92 9.52
C LEU A 192 29.11 7.56 8.45
N ILE A 193 29.25 6.27 8.11
CA ILE A 193 30.13 5.80 7.04
C ILE A 193 29.77 6.49 5.72
N THR A 194 28.48 6.68 5.44
CA THR A 194 27.98 7.20 4.16
C THR A 194 27.84 8.72 4.14
N PHE A 195 27.98 9.39 5.28
CA PHE A 195 27.79 10.83 5.38
C PHE A 195 28.66 11.65 4.43
N PRO A 196 29.95 11.33 4.17
CA PRO A 196 30.77 12.10 3.21
C PRO A 196 30.21 12.15 1.79
N VAL A 197 29.73 11.02 1.25
CA VAL A 197 29.03 11.01 -0.06
C VAL A 197 27.71 11.77 0.03
N SER A 198 26.94 11.59 1.10
CA SER A 198 25.70 12.36 1.33
C SER A 198 25.96 13.87 1.32
N PHE A 199 27.00 14.32 2.03
CA PHE A 199 27.42 15.71 2.10
C PHE A 199 27.74 16.30 0.73
N LEU A 200 28.37 15.52 -0.15
CA LEU A 200 28.67 15.93 -1.52
C LEU A 200 27.40 16.08 -2.38
N VAL A 201 26.52 15.07 -2.35
CA VAL A 201 25.26 15.04 -3.12
C VAL A 201 24.35 16.20 -2.69
N PHE A 202 24.13 16.30 -1.39
CA PHE A 202 23.22 17.28 -0.78
C PHE A 202 23.92 18.58 -0.41
N ARG A 203 25.13 18.84 -0.93
CA ARG A 203 25.86 20.09 -0.70
C ARG A 203 25.00 21.35 -0.89
N PRO A 204 24.07 21.45 -1.86
CA PRO A 204 23.21 22.62 -2.00
C PRO A 204 22.23 22.87 -0.85
N LEU A 205 21.93 21.84 -0.07
CA LEU A 205 20.92 21.86 0.98
C LEU A 205 21.53 22.34 2.30
N ALA A 206 20.70 22.94 3.15
CA ALA A 206 21.11 23.55 4.41
C ALA A 206 21.61 22.52 5.45
N ASP A 207 21.08 21.29 5.43
CA ASP A 207 21.47 20.19 6.32
C ASP A 207 22.52 19.24 5.71
N ARG A 208 22.94 19.50 4.46
CA ARG A 208 23.92 18.69 3.71
C ARG A 208 23.61 17.19 3.71
N GLY A 209 22.32 16.82 3.78
CA GLY A 209 21.90 15.43 3.75
C GLY A 209 22.29 14.61 4.98
N TRP A 210 22.42 15.24 6.16
CA TRP A 210 22.67 14.53 7.42
C TRP A 210 21.68 13.40 7.66
N LEU A 211 20.38 13.66 7.57
CA LEU A 211 19.36 12.62 7.77
C LEU A 211 19.33 11.63 6.60
N PHE A 212 19.40 12.11 5.36
CA PHE A 212 19.41 11.27 4.16
C PHE A 212 20.56 10.26 4.11
N SER A 213 21.66 10.50 4.83
CA SER A 213 22.78 9.56 4.94
C SER A 213 22.37 8.17 5.44
N LYS A 214 21.33 8.08 6.28
CA LYS A 214 20.78 6.80 6.76
C LYS A 214 20.23 5.94 5.62
N GLY A 215 19.42 6.54 4.75
CA GLY A 215 18.79 5.84 3.62
C GLY A 215 19.75 5.62 2.48
N LEU A 216 20.59 6.61 2.18
CA LEU A 216 21.65 6.47 1.20
C LEU A 216 22.64 5.38 1.60
N GLY A 217 22.97 5.28 2.90
CA GLY A 217 23.84 4.23 3.43
C GLY A 217 23.26 2.84 3.29
N LEU A 218 21.97 2.65 3.60
CA LEU A 218 21.31 1.37 3.35
C LEU A 218 21.31 1.01 1.86
N ILE A 219 21.06 1.97 0.96
CA ILE A 219 21.08 1.70 -0.48
C ILE A 219 22.48 1.35 -0.97
N LEU A 220 23.50 2.14 -0.63
CA LEU A 220 24.84 1.96 -1.17
C LEU A 220 25.52 0.71 -0.58
N LEU A 221 25.37 0.47 0.73
CA LEU A 221 25.87 -0.75 1.34
C LEU A 221 25.10 -1.97 0.81
N GLY A 222 23.77 -1.87 0.75
CA GLY A 222 22.91 -2.91 0.19
C GLY A 222 23.27 -3.24 -1.25
N LEU A 223 23.53 -2.26 -2.10
CA LEU A 223 23.96 -2.45 -3.47
C LEU A 223 25.29 -3.21 -3.56
N VAL A 224 26.30 -2.82 -2.77
CA VAL A 224 27.60 -3.51 -2.78
C VAL A 224 27.45 -4.97 -2.33
N VAL A 225 26.77 -5.21 -1.20
CA VAL A 225 26.56 -6.57 -0.68
C VAL A 225 25.71 -7.41 -1.63
N TRP A 226 24.68 -6.82 -2.23
CA TRP A 226 23.83 -7.48 -3.21
C TRP A 226 24.61 -7.85 -4.47
N LEU A 227 25.47 -6.96 -4.98
CA LEU A 227 26.34 -7.26 -6.13
C LEU A 227 27.35 -8.38 -5.83
N LEU A 228 27.92 -8.42 -4.63
CA LEU A 228 28.79 -9.53 -4.22
C LEU A 228 28.05 -10.87 -4.25
N SER A 229 26.77 -10.87 -3.84
CA SER A 229 25.94 -12.06 -3.75
C SER A 229 25.33 -12.48 -5.09
N CYS A 230 24.83 -11.56 -5.91
CA CYS A 230 24.18 -11.88 -7.18
C CYS A 230 25.19 -12.20 -8.30
N LEU A 231 26.42 -11.72 -8.19
CA LEU A 231 27.54 -12.10 -9.07
C LEU A 231 28.32 -13.32 -8.55
N GLU A 232 27.83 -13.96 -7.48
CA GLU A 232 28.44 -15.14 -6.85
C GLU A 232 29.91 -14.95 -6.44
N LEU A 233 30.31 -13.69 -6.17
CA LEU A 233 31.65 -13.35 -5.68
C LEU A 233 31.81 -13.69 -4.19
N MET A 234 30.72 -13.60 -3.42
CA MET A 234 30.69 -13.96 -2.01
C MET A 234 29.26 -14.31 -1.57
N ALA A 235 29.13 -15.36 -0.77
CA ALA A 235 27.84 -15.70 -0.16
C ALA A 235 27.33 -14.58 0.76
N PHE A 236 26.02 -14.35 0.75
CA PHE A 236 25.31 -13.36 1.57
C PHE A 236 25.38 -13.75 3.04
N THR A 237 26.43 -13.26 3.69
CA THR A 237 26.82 -13.59 5.05
C THR A 237 27.24 -12.34 5.78
N ARG A 238 27.39 -12.40 7.11
CA ARG A 238 28.00 -11.33 7.91
C ARG A 238 29.34 -10.85 7.32
N THR A 239 30.16 -11.75 6.78
CA THR A 239 31.44 -11.41 6.15
C THR A 239 31.26 -10.51 4.92
N ALA A 240 30.29 -10.83 4.05
CA ALA A 240 29.97 -9.99 2.90
C ALA A 240 29.51 -8.59 3.31
N VAL A 241 28.72 -8.49 4.38
CA VAL A 241 28.30 -7.19 4.94
C VAL A 241 29.50 -6.37 5.45
N ILE A 242 30.43 -7.01 6.17
CA ILE A 242 31.65 -6.34 6.66
C ILE A 242 32.53 -5.88 5.49
N VAL A 243 32.74 -6.74 4.48
CA VAL A 243 33.53 -6.40 3.28
C VAL A 243 32.89 -5.24 2.53
N GLY A 244 31.57 -5.26 2.35
CA GLY A 244 30.83 -4.15 1.75
C GLY A 244 30.97 -2.84 2.54
N ALA A 245 30.89 -2.93 3.88
CA ALA A 245 31.05 -1.77 4.76
C ALA A 245 32.48 -1.20 4.71
N VAL A 246 33.50 -2.05 4.65
CA VAL A 246 34.90 -1.64 4.49
C VAL A 246 35.11 -0.97 3.13
N ALA A 247 34.62 -1.58 2.04
CA ALA A 247 34.73 -1.02 0.69
C ALA A 247 34.07 0.38 0.61
N LEU A 248 32.86 0.52 1.16
CA LEU A 248 32.17 1.80 1.24
C LEU A 248 32.91 2.81 2.12
N SER A 249 33.48 2.36 3.24
CA SER A 249 34.25 3.19 4.17
C SER A 249 35.52 3.74 3.53
N LEU A 250 36.26 2.95 2.74
CA LEU A 250 37.49 3.41 2.08
C LEU A 250 37.22 4.60 1.15
N VAL A 251 36.15 4.53 0.35
CA VAL A 251 35.73 5.62 -0.54
C VAL A 251 35.32 6.85 0.26
N ASN A 252 34.52 6.66 1.32
CA ASN A 252 34.00 7.77 2.13
C ASN A 252 35.07 8.43 3.01
N VAL A 253 36.04 7.67 3.54
CA VAL A 253 37.18 8.21 4.30
C VAL A 253 38.08 9.04 3.38
N ALA A 254 38.35 8.58 2.16
CA ALA A 254 39.10 9.37 1.18
C ALA A 254 38.39 10.70 0.88
N LEU A 255 37.07 10.68 0.66
CA LEU A 255 36.27 11.89 0.47
C LEU A 255 36.26 12.81 1.70
N LEU A 256 36.16 12.23 2.90
CA LEU A 256 36.18 12.97 4.16
C LEU A 256 37.52 13.68 4.37
N VAL A 257 38.64 13.00 4.12
CA VAL A 257 39.98 13.60 4.22
C VAL A 257 40.12 14.77 3.24
N LEU A 258 39.65 14.61 2.00
CA LEU A 258 39.70 15.67 0.99
C LEU A 258 38.79 16.87 1.31
N LYS A 259 37.77 16.68 2.15
CA LYS A 259 36.74 17.68 2.49
C LYS A 259 36.66 18.00 3.98
N TRP A 260 37.68 17.64 4.75
CA TRP A 260 37.64 17.67 6.21
C TRP A 260 37.32 19.06 6.75
N ASP A 261 38.01 20.10 6.25
CA ASP A 261 37.81 21.47 6.71
C ASP A 261 36.37 21.95 6.47
N GLU A 262 35.79 21.61 5.32
CA GLU A 262 34.39 21.96 4.99
C GLU A 262 33.40 21.23 5.89
N VAL A 263 33.62 19.93 6.13
CA VAL A 263 32.76 19.10 6.98
C VAL A 263 32.84 19.55 8.43
N ARG A 264 34.05 19.83 8.94
CA ARG A 264 34.28 20.32 10.30
C ARG A 264 33.59 21.66 10.52
N ALA A 265 33.80 22.63 9.62
CA ALA A 265 33.16 23.94 9.72
C ALA A 265 31.63 23.84 9.70
N PHE A 266 31.08 22.93 8.89
CA PHE A 266 29.65 22.66 8.86
C PHE A 266 29.12 22.17 10.21
N PHE A 267 29.79 21.21 10.86
CA PHE A 267 29.37 20.74 12.18
C PHE A 267 29.49 21.84 13.25
N GLU A 268 30.60 22.58 13.26
CA GLU A 268 30.80 23.70 14.19
C GLU A 268 29.66 24.75 14.06
N GLU A 269 29.22 25.06 12.84
CA GLU A 269 28.14 26.02 12.59
C GLU A 269 26.72 25.44 12.86
N ARG A 270 26.49 24.15 12.57
CA ARG A 270 25.13 23.58 12.46
C ARG A 270 24.76 22.54 13.50
N TRP A 271 25.67 22.09 14.38
CA TRP A 271 25.42 20.95 15.28
C TRP A 271 24.10 21.01 16.05
N LYS A 272 23.67 22.20 16.51
CA LYS A 272 22.38 22.35 17.25
C LYS A 272 21.18 22.00 16.37
N LYS A 273 21.21 22.40 15.09
CA LYS A 273 20.12 22.10 14.15
C LYS A 273 20.15 20.63 13.74
N LEU A 274 21.35 20.06 13.58
CA LEU A 274 21.52 18.63 13.32
C LEU A 274 21.05 17.78 14.49
N LEU A 275 21.29 18.22 15.73
CA LEU A 275 20.78 17.57 16.92
C LEU A 275 19.24 17.57 16.94
N VAL A 276 18.59 18.69 16.63
CA VAL A 276 17.12 18.72 16.51
C VAL A 276 16.63 17.77 15.41
N ALA A 277 17.29 17.75 14.26
CA ALA A 277 16.97 16.84 13.16
C ALA A 277 17.10 15.37 13.60
N GLU A 278 18.15 15.04 14.35
CA GLU A 278 18.36 13.70 14.90
C GLU A 278 17.34 13.34 15.98
N LEU A 279 16.93 14.30 16.82
CA LEU A 279 15.87 14.09 17.81
C LEU A 279 14.52 13.80 17.16
N VAL A 280 14.22 14.37 15.98
CA VAL A 280 13.01 14.01 15.21
C VAL A 280 13.06 12.54 14.78
N PHE A 281 14.20 12.07 14.28
CA PHE A 281 14.40 10.66 13.93
C PHE A 281 14.26 9.75 15.15
N LEU A 282 14.96 10.06 16.25
CA LEU A 282 14.96 9.25 17.46
C LEU A 282 13.58 9.23 18.15
N ALA A 283 12.86 10.36 18.16
CA ALA A 283 11.51 10.43 18.71
C ALA A 283 10.52 9.61 17.88
N ALA A 284 10.58 9.69 16.55
CA ALA A 284 9.76 8.86 15.67
C ALA A 284 10.06 7.37 15.83
N PHE A 285 11.34 6.99 15.93
CA PHE A 285 11.75 5.62 16.17
C PHE A 285 11.25 5.10 17.53
N ALA A 286 11.47 5.86 18.61
CA ALA A 286 11.04 5.48 19.96
C ALA A 286 9.51 5.37 20.07
N ALA A 287 8.77 6.32 19.50
CA ALA A 287 7.31 6.29 19.51
C ALA A 287 6.77 5.04 18.79
N PHE A 288 7.31 4.72 17.61
CA PHE A 288 6.83 3.58 16.83
C PHE A 288 7.30 2.23 17.38
N ILE A 289 8.45 2.18 18.06
CA ILE A 289 8.88 1.03 18.85
C ILE A 289 7.83 0.70 19.93
N LEU A 290 7.32 1.71 20.66
CA LEU A 290 6.29 1.47 21.68
C LEU A 290 5.00 0.92 21.07
N VAL A 291 4.58 1.40 19.90
CA VAL A 291 3.42 0.87 19.18
C VAL A 291 3.65 -0.60 18.80
N ARG A 292 4.82 -0.95 18.24
CA ARG A 292 5.15 -2.34 17.91
C ARG A 292 5.28 -3.23 19.13
N MET A 293 5.83 -2.74 20.24
CA MET A 293 5.92 -3.52 21.48
C MET A 293 4.54 -3.84 22.07
N ALA A 294 3.55 -2.97 21.85
CA ALA A 294 2.18 -3.18 22.29
C ALA A 294 1.39 -4.15 21.39
N ASN A 295 1.81 -4.35 20.14
CA ASN A 295 1.21 -5.31 19.20
C ASN A 295 2.31 -5.98 18.34
N PRO A 296 3.10 -6.91 18.90
CA PRO A 296 4.25 -7.50 18.19
C PRO A 296 3.86 -8.59 17.18
N ASP A 297 2.63 -9.08 17.25
CA ASP A 297 2.14 -10.28 16.56
C ASP A 297 2.40 -10.25 15.04
N LEU A 298 2.89 -11.39 14.53
CA LEU A 298 3.25 -11.59 13.11
C LEU A 298 2.21 -12.40 12.32
N TRP A 299 1.11 -12.78 12.95
CA TRP A 299 -0.04 -13.42 12.32
C TRP A 299 -1.33 -12.94 13.00
N LEU A 300 -2.44 -12.86 12.26
CA LEU A 300 -3.79 -12.64 12.77
C LEU A 300 -4.81 -13.47 11.96
N PRO A 301 -5.70 -14.26 12.61
CA PRO A 301 -6.61 -15.19 11.93
C PRO A 301 -7.83 -14.53 11.27
N TYR A 302 -8.41 -13.48 11.89
CA TYR A 302 -9.73 -12.97 11.49
C TYR A 302 -9.71 -11.70 10.64
N ARG A 303 -8.61 -10.95 10.66
CA ARG A 303 -8.44 -9.69 9.91
C ARG A 303 -7.22 -9.77 8.96
N GLY A 304 -7.00 -10.98 8.42
CA GLY A 304 -5.83 -11.44 7.69
C GLY A 304 -5.09 -10.36 6.90
N GLY A 305 -3.80 -10.25 7.20
CA GLY A 305 -2.81 -9.50 6.42
C GLY A 305 -1.81 -10.45 5.75
N GLU A 306 -0.83 -9.87 5.08
CA GLU A 306 0.21 -10.59 4.34
C GLU A 306 1.56 -10.61 5.09
N LYS A 307 1.63 -10.19 6.38
CA LYS A 307 2.83 -10.39 7.24
C LYS A 307 3.44 -11.79 7.17
N PRO A 308 2.64 -12.88 7.11
CA PRO A 308 3.22 -14.22 7.03
C PRO A 308 4.01 -14.43 5.74
N MET A 309 3.55 -13.84 4.62
CA MET A 309 4.30 -13.81 3.37
C MET A 309 5.60 -13.04 3.52
N ASP A 310 5.58 -11.85 4.12
CA ASP A 310 6.80 -11.08 4.33
C ASP A 310 7.80 -11.80 5.27
N MET A 311 7.30 -12.51 6.27
CA MET A 311 8.12 -13.35 7.15
C MET A 311 8.73 -14.53 6.38
N ALA A 312 7.95 -15.22 5.54
CA ALA A 312 8.46 -16.29 4.68
C ALA A 312 9.56 -15.78 3.74
N TYR A 313 9.32 -14.66 3.06
CA TYR A 313 10.26 -14.08 2.11
C TYR A 313 11.50 -13.53 2.81
N LEU A 314 11.35 -12.87 3.97
CA LEU A 314 12.49 -12.44 4.76
C LEU A 314 13.35 -13.64 5.15
N ASN A 315 12.76 -14.72 5.67
CA ASN A 315 13.51 -15.93 6.02
C ASN A 315 14.21 -16.56 4.82
N ALA A 316 13.53 -16.67 3.67
CA ALA A 316 14.13 -17.17 2.45
C ALA A 316 15.29 -16.29 1.94
N VAL A 317 15.14 -14.97 2.00
CA VAL A 317 16.14 -14.00 1.54
C VAL A 317 17.40 -14.03 2.39
N PHE A 318 17.30 -14.02 3.72
CA PHE A 318 18.52 -13.99 4.54
C PHE A 318 19.21 -15.35 4.65
N LYS A 319 18.48 -16.48 4.49
CA LYS A 319 19.10 -17.82 4.35
C LYS A 319 19.71 -18.06 2.98
N SER A 320 19.29 -17.33 1.96
CA SER A 320 19.82 -17.46 0.61
C SER A 320 21.29 -17.05 0.53
N SER A 321 22.18 -17.98 0.18
CA SER A 321 23.62 -17.70 -0.05
C SER A 321 23.86 -16.72 -1.21
N TYR A 322 23.11 -16.84 -2.31
CA TYR A 322 23.25 -16.01 -3.51
C TYR A 322 21.92 -15.36 -3.90
N MET A 323 21.92 -14.46 -4.87
CA MET A 323 20.69 -13.82 -5.38
C MET A 323 20.49 -14.15 -6.87
N PRO A 324 19.26 -14.36 -7.37
CA PRO A 324 17.97 -14.20 -6.67
C PRO A 324 17.75 -15.23 -5.55
N PRO A 325 16.93 -14.90 -4.54
CA PRO A 325 16.61 -15.80 -3.44
C PRO A 325 15.67 -16.92 -3.92
N TYR A 326 15.78 -18.10 -3.30
CA TYR A 326 14.86 -19.21 -3.58
C TYR A 326 13.44 -18.90 -3.07
N ASP A 327 12.43 -19.54 -3.65
CA ASP A 327 11.02 -19.37 -3.25
C ASP A 327 10.68 -20.30 -2.07
N PRO A 328 10.27 -19.78 -0.90
CA PRO A 328 9.92 -20.62 0.25
C PRO A 328 8.63 -21.43 0.03
N TRP A 329 7.83 -21.09 -0.97
CA TRP A 329 6.51 -21.68 -1.23
C TRP A 329 6.41 -22.34 -2.61
N PHE A 330 7.56 -22.56 -3.26
CA PHE A 330 7.63 -23.30 -4.51
C PHE A 330 8.98 -24.01 -4.63
N GLY A 331 9.03 -25.25 -4.15
CA GLY A 331 10.23 -26.07 -4.11
C GLY A 331 10.92 -26.17 -5.48
N GLY A 332 12.18 -25.74 -5.53
CA GLY A 332 13.01 -25.65 -6.74
C GLY A 332 12.90 -24.33 -7.51
N GLY A 333 12.00 -23.42 -7.13
CA GLY A 333 11.82 -22.10 -7.75
C GLY A 333 12.62 -20.98 -7.07
N TYR A 334 12.63 -19.80 -7.71
CA TYR A 334 13.11 -18.56 -7.10
C TYR A 334 12.02 -17.49 -7.06
N ILE A 335 12.17 -16.51 -6.16
CA ILE A 335 11.19 -15.42 -5.97
C ILE A 335 11.20 -14.49 -7.19
N ASN A 336 10.05 -14.34 -7.82
CA ASN A 336 9.79 -13.35 -8.88
C ASN A 336 8.94 -12.20 -8.34
N TYR A 337 9.48 -11.51 -7.33
CA TYR A 337 8.79 -10.46 -6.56
C TYR A 337 9.77 -9.39 -6.03
N TYR A 338 9.25 -8.31 -5.45
CA TYR A 338 10.02 -7.17 -4.91
C TYR A 338 10.77 -7.52 -3.60
N TYR A 339 11.84 -8.32 -3.69
CA TYR A 339 12.52 -8.86 -2.51
C TYR A 339 13.54 -7.91 -1.84
N TRP A 340 13.80 -6.74 -2.43
CA TRP A 340 14.97 -5.93 -2.02
C TRP A 340 14.77 -5.22 -0.68
N GLY A 341 13.53 -4.94 -0.28
CA GLY A 341 13.22 -4.48 1.08
C GLY A 341 13.61 -5.52 2.13
N GLN A 342 13.21 -6.78 1.90
CA GLN A 342 13.60 -7.92 2.72
C GLN A 342 15.12 -8.14 2.69
N PHE A 343 15.78 -7.91 1.55
CA PHE A 343 17.25 -7.98 1.46
C PHE A 343 17.95 -6.96 2.36
N LEU A 344 17.50 -5.69 2.36
CA LEU A 344 18.06 -4.67 3.25
C LEU A 344 17.89 -5.02 4.72
N VAL A 345 16.73 -5.58 5.09
CA VAL A 345 16.48 -6.07 6.46
C VAL A 345 17.35 -7.30 6.78
N GLY A 346 17.46 -8.24 5.85
CA GLY A 346 18.34 -9.41 5.95
C GLY A 346 19.82 -9.03 6.13
N MET A 347 20.27 -7.95 5.48
CA MET A 347 21.62 -7.41 5.66
C MET A 347 21.82 -6.89 7.10
N LEU A 348 20.82 -6.23 7.67
CA LEU A 348 20.84 -5.79 9.07
C LEU A 348 20.79 -6.98 10.05
N ILE A 349 20.06 -8.05 9.72
CA ILE A 349 20.08 -9.31 10.47
C ILE A 349 21.49 -9.91 10.47
N HIS A 350 22.15 -10.04 9.31
CA HIS A 350 23.53 -10.53 9.23
C HIS A 350 24.50 -9.67 10.04
N ALA A 351 24.33 -8.34 10.01
CA ALA A 351 25.15 -7.40 10.78
C ALA A 351 24.97 -7.52 12.30
N THR A 352 23.74 -7.79 12.77
CA THR A 352 23.38 -7.71 14.20
C THR A 352 23.26 -9.08 14.89
N GLY A 353 22.94 -10.12 14.13
CA GLY A 353 22.57 -11.46 14.60
C GLY A 353 21.21 -11.52 15.30
N ILE A 354 20.33 -10.53 15.10
CA ILE A 354 18.99 -10.47 15.71
C ILE A 354 18.02 -11.37 14.93
N ALA A 355 17.21 -12.15 15.65
CA ALA A 355 16.23 -13.05 15.05
C ALA A 355 15.17 -12.30 14.21
N PRO A 356 14.70 -12.86 13.07
CA PRO A 356 13.72 -12.27 12.17
C PRO A 356 12.44 -11.79 12.85
N GLU A 357 11.92 -12.55 13.82
CA GLU A 357 10.71 -12.21 14.58
C GLU A 357 10.86 -10.95 15.44
N ILE A 358 12.08 -10.57 15.81
CA ILE A 358 12.39 -9.31 16.49
C ILE A 358 12.79 -8.26 15.46
N ALA A 359 13.58 -8.64 14.45
CA ALA A 359 14.10 -7.75 13.43
C ALA A 359 12.98 -7.08 12.62
N LEU A 360 11.89 -7.80 12.28
CA LEU A 360 10.75 -7.20 11.58
C LEU A 360 10.09 -6.10 12.43
N ASN A 361 9.95 -6.34 13.74
CA ASN A 361 9.42 -5.38 14.71
C ASN A 361 10.38 -4.20 15.00
N LEU A 362 11.65 -4.29 14.60
CA LEU A 362 12.62 -3.18 14.61
C LEU A 362 12.72 -2.46 13.26
N ALA A 363 12.52 -3.19 12.16
CA ALA A 363 12.57 -2.67 10.81
C ALA A 363 11.42 -1.69 10.55
N VAL A 364 10.18 -2.06 10.89
CA VAL A 364 9.02 -1.18 10.70
C VAL A 364 9.21 0.21 11.37
N PRO A 365 9.60 0.31 12.66
CA PRO A 365 9.95 1.58 13.28
C PRO A 365 11.13 2.33 12.64
N LEU A 366 12.16 1.61 12.16
CA LEU A 366 13.31 2.23 11.48
C LEU A 366 12.86 2.94 10.19
N PHE A 367 12.05 2.27 9.37
CA PHE A 367 11.55 2.83 8.12
C PHE A 367 10.53 3.97 8.36
N PHE A 368 9.72 3.87 9.42
CA PHE A 368 8.86 4.97 9.89
C PHE A 368 9.71 6.19 10.26
N ALA A 369 10.74 6.00 11.08
CA ALA A 369 11.63 7.07 11.53
C ALA A 369 12.43 7.68 10.37
N MET A 370 12.89 6.88 9.41
CA MET A 370 13.55 7.37 8.20
C MET A 370 12.62 8.22 7.35
N THR A 371 11.36 7.79 7.15
CA THR A 371 10.38 8.60 6.42
C THR A 371 10.12 9.93 7.14
N ALA A 372 10.03 9.93 8.47
CA ALA A 372 9.85 11.14 9.27
C ALA A 372 11.02 12.10 9.10
N ALA A 373 12.24 11.57 9.24
CA ALA A 373 13.50 12.29 9.12
C ALA A 373 13.68 12.89 7.71
N PHE A 374 13.35 12.14 6.67
CA PHE A 374 13.54 12.57 5.29
C PHE A 374 12.49 13.60 4.90
N SER A 375 11.25 13.43 5.35
CA SER A 375 10.18 14.42 5.16
C SER A 375 10.50 15.72 5.87
N TYR A 376 11.04 15.64 7.10
CA TYR A 376 11.61 16.78 7.80
C TYR A 376 12.69 17.46 6.97
N SER A 377 13.66 16.70 6.47
CA SER A 377 14.78 17.26 5.70
C SER A 377 14.34 17.95 4.41
N VAL A 378 13.44 17.35 3.62
CA VAL A 378 12.91 17.99 2.39
C VAL A 378 12.29 19.34 2.71
N VAL A 379 11.35 19.38 3.67
CA VAL A 379 10.60 20.60 3.96
C VAL A 379 11.46 21.64 4.68
N TYR A 380 12.33 21.23 5.61
CA TYR A 380 13.31 22.10 6.27
C TYR A 380 14.22 22.78 5.24
N ASN A 381 14.69 22.04 4.23
CA ASN A 381 15.57 22.58 3.20
C ASN A 381 14.85 23.54 2.25
N LEU A 382 13.60 23.25 1.86
CA LEU A 382 12.77 24.18 1.10
C LEU A 382 12.51 25.48 1.88
N ALA A 383 12.18 25.36 3.16
CA ALA A 383 11.95 26.51 4.05
C ALA A 383 13.23 27.32 4.29
N SER A 384 14.36 26.66 4.51
CA SER A 384 15.67 27.32 4.67
C SER A 384 16.09 28.05 3.39
N ALA A 385 15.89 27.42 2.24
CA ALA A 385 16.14 28.00 0.93
C ALA A 385 15.24 29.23 0.68
N ALA A 386 13.97 29.18 1.09
CA ALA A 386 13.05 30.30 0.96
C ALA A 386 13.41 31.46 1.92
N GLY A 387 13.75 31.14 3.17
CA GLY A 387 14.16 32.11 4.19
C GLY A 387 15.44 32.85 3.80
N SER A 388 16.47 32.14 3.32
CA SER A 388 17.73 32.77 2.87
C SER A 388 17.56 33.70 1.67
N ARG A 389 16.44 33.57 0.94
CA ARG A 389 16.08 34.40 -0.22
C ARG A 389 15.19 35.59 0.14
N GLY A 390 14.87 35.79 1.44
CA GLY A 390 14.06 36.89 1.95
C GLY A 390 12.57 36.75 1.64
N LEU A 391 12.08 35.53 1.42
CA LEU A 391 10.69 35.27 1.00
C LEU A 391 9.69 35.21 2.15
N VAL A 392 10.19 35.17 3.38
CA VAL A 392 9.40 35.12 4.61
C VAL A 392 9.84 36.31 5.46
N SER A 393 8.89 37.18 5.80
CA SER A 393 9.15 38.38 6.61
C SER A 393 9.12 38.09 8.12
N SER A 394 8.53 36.96 8.51
CA SER A 394 8.37 36.54 9.91
C SER A 394 9.56 35.73 10.42
N GLY A 395 9.88 35.85 11.71
CA GLY A 395 10.87 35.00 12.40
C GLY A 395 10.48 33.51 12.58
N ILE A 396 9.57 32.97 11.76
CA ILE A 396 9.14 31.57 11.84
C ILE A 396 10.28 30.66 11.36
N SER A 397 10.75 29.78 12.25
CA SER A 397 11.88 28.92 12.00
C SER A 397 11.60 27.88 10.89
N PRO A 398 12.54 27.63 9.96
CA PRO A 398 12.49 26.49 9.03
C PRO A 398 12.38 25.13 9.74
N ILE A 399 12.79 25.03 11.01
CA ILE A 399 12.64 23.80 11.81
C ILE A 399 11.16 23.43 11.94
N LEU A 400 10.28 24.42 12.16
CA LEU A 400 8.84 24.18 12.26
C LEU A 400 8.28 23.62 10.95
N ALA A 401 8.77 24.12 9.81
CA ALA A 401 8.41 23.59 8.49
C ALA A 401 8.80 22.11 8.35
N GLY A 402 10.04 21.76 8.76
CA GLY A 402 10.48 20.37 8.78
C GLY A 402 9.60 19.48 9.65
N VAL A 403 9.26 19.93 10.87
CA VAL A 403 8.36 19.18 11.76
C VAL A 403 6.99 18.99 11.11
N LEU A 404 6.41 20.03 10.50
CA LEU A 404 5.17 19.92 9.73
C LEU A 404 5.28 18.89 8.59
N GLY A 405 6.43 18.82 7.91
CA GLY A 405 6.71 17.82 6.88
C GLY A 405 6.60 16.39 7.40
N ALA A 406 7.24 16.10 8.54
CA ALA A 406 7.13 14.79 9.19
C ALA A 406 5.69 14.48 9.64
N LEU A 407 5.00 15.46 10.24
CA LEU A 407 3.63 15.31 10.72
C LEU A 407 2.64 15.04 9.58
N PHE A 408 2.69 15.84 8.50
CA PHE A 408 1.74 15.75 7.39
C PHE A 408 1.90 14.44 6.61
N VAL A 409 3.13 13.95 6.44
CA VAL A 409 3.37 12.69 5.73
C VAL A 409 2.95 11.49 6.58
N LEU A 410 3.34 11.45 7.87
CA LEU A 410 3.24 10.22 8.67
C LEU A 410 2.22 10.22 9.79
N LEU A 411 1.96 11.35 10.45
CA LEU A 411 1.13 11.35 11.67
C LEU A 411 -0.32 11.75 11.41
N LEU A 412 -0.64 12.37 10.29
CA LEU A 412 -2.02 12.72 9.96
C LEU A 412 -2.67 11.60 9.15
N GLY A 413 -3.91 11.26 9.48
CA GLY A 413 -4.76 10.40 8.67
C GLY A 413 -5.66 11.20 7.74
N ASN A 414 -6.56 10.52 7.04
CA ASN A 414 -7.59 11.19 6.25
C ASN A 414 -8.76 11.69 7.13
N LEU A 415 -9.78 12.27 6.50
CA LEU A 415 -10.91 12.87 7.21
C LEU A 415 -11.96 11.86 7.70
N ASP A 416 -11.85 10.57 7.34
CA ASP A 416 -12.83 9.55 7.71
C ASP A 416 -12.95 9.36 9.22
N GLY A 417 -11.85 9.48 9.96
CA GLY A 417 -11.90 9.35 11.42
C GLY A 417 -12.87 10.35 12.08
N ALA A 418 -12.87 11.61 11.60
CA ALA A 418 -13.83 12.62 12.05
C ALA A 418 -15.25 12.36 11.54
N ILE A 419 -15.40 11.81 10.32
CA ILE A 419 -16.70 11.42 9.76
C ILE A 419 -17.33 10.32 10.63
N GLN A 420 -16.56 9.29 11.01
CA GLN A 420 -17.03 8.23 11.90
C GLN A 420 -17.47 8.77 13.27
N LEU A 421 -16.68 9.68 13.87
CA LEU A 421 -17.08 10.34 15.12
C LEU A 421 -18.37 11.14 14.98
N GLY A 422 -18.53 11.88 13.87
CA GLY A 422 -19.76 12.61 13.58
C GLY A 422 -20.97 11.69 13.41
N GLN A 423 -20.80 10.57 12.71
CA GLN A 423 -21.83 9.53 12.54
C GLN A 423 -22.19 8.90 13.89
N GLY A 424 -21.22 8.52 14.71
CA GLY A 424 -21.46 7.99 16.05
C GLY A 424 -22.19 9.00 16.95
N ALA A 425 -21.77 10.27 16.92
CA ALA A 425 -22.44 11.32 17.68
C ALA A 425 -23.89 11.53 17.24
N TRP A 426 -24.17 11.46 15.93
CA TRP A 426 -25.52 11.51 15.38
C TRP A 426 -26.38 10.33 15.86
N ARG A 427 -25.86 9.09 15.77
CA ARG A 427 -26.53 7.88 16.27
C ARG A 427 -26.91 8.01 17.75
N ALA A 428 -25.99 8.53 18.57
CA ALA A 428 -26.23 8.74 19.99
C ALA A 428 -27.24 9.86 20.28
N ALA A 429 -27.11 11.01 19.61
CA ALA A 429 -27.91 12.19 19.93
C ALA A 429 -29.32 12.16 19.29
N VAL A 430 -29.47 11.55 18.12
CA VAL A 430 -30.71 11.61 17.31
C VAL A 430 -31.44 10.28 17.31
N GLU A 431 -30.73 9.17 17.15
CA GLU A 431 -31.34 7.84 17.04
C GLU A 431 -31.46 7.13 18.40
N GLY A 432 -30.83 7.66 19.45
CA GLY A 432 -30.80 7.04 20.78
C GLY A 432 -30.03 5.72 20.83
N LEU A 433 -29.16 5.47 19.85
CA LEU A 433 -28.35 4.26 19.72
C LEU A 433 -26.94 4.47 20.30
N PRO A 434 -26.21 3.42 20.72
CA PRO A 434 -24.80 3.54 21.08
C PRO A 434 -23.99 4.15 19.92
N MET A 435 -22.94 4.92 20.25
CA MET A 435 -22.04 5.56 19.27
C MET A 435 -21.45 4.55 18.25
N GLY A 436 -21.28 3.29 18.66
CA GLY A 436 -20.60 2.27 17.88
C GLY A 436 -19.07 2.30 18.09
N ASP A 437 -18.40 1.27 17.59
CA ASP A 437 -16.94 1.17 17.61
C ASP A 437 -16.31 1.90 16.42
N PHE A 438 -15.05 2.31 16.59
CA PHE A 438 -14.26 2.91 15.53
C PHE A 438 -13.76 1.83 14.57
N ASP A 439 -14.04 1.98 13.27
CA ASP A 439 -13.57 1.06 12.25
C ASP A 439 -12.23 1.55 11.68
N PHE A 440 -11.13 0.94 12.13
CA PHE A 440 -9.79 1.31 11.66
C PHE A 440 -9.55 0.96 10.18
N TRP A 441 -10.26 -0.04 9.63
CA TRP A 441 -10.13 -0.49 8.25
C TRP A 441 -10.82 0.44 7.28
N ARG A 442 -12.02 0.93 7.63
CA ARG A 442 -12.82 1.81 6.78
C ARG A 442 -12.04 3.02 6.27
N SER A 443 -11.19 3.63 7.11
CA SER A 443 -10.38 4.77 6.69
C SER A 443 -9.34 4.41 5.61
N SER A 444 -9.00 3.13 5.41
CA SER A 444 -8.16 2.67 4.29
C SER A 444 -8.94 2.14 3.08
N ARG A 445 -10.27 2.23 3.10
CA ARG A 445 -11.19 1.74 2.07
C ARG A 445 -12.25 2.80 1.77
N MET A 446 -11.79 4.04 1.52
CA MET A 446 -12.67 5.20 1.32
C MET A 446 -13.35 5.23 -0.04
N MET A 447 -13.03 4.29 -0.92
CA MET A 447 -13.72 4.03 -2.19
C MET A 447 -14.38 2.63 -2.05
N PRO A 448 -15.58 2.55 -1.45
CA PRO A 448 -16.19 1.28 -1.08
C PRO A 448 -16.81 0.55 -2.28
N PRO A 449 -17.00 -0.78 -2.16
CA PRO A 449 -17.51 -1.66 -3.21
C PRO A 449 -19.02 -1.52 -3.35
N ASP A 450 -19.45 -0.40 -3.91
CA ASP A 450 -20.81 -0.19 -4.40
C ASP A 450 -20.68 0.41 -5.80
N PRO A 451 -21.28 -0.19 -6.86
CA PRO A 451 -20.58 -0.32 -8.12
C PRO A 451 -20.02 1.02 -8.61
N PRO A 452 -18.68 1.16 -8.71
CA PRO A 452 -17.72 0.06 -8.93
C PRO A 452 -16.39 0.24 -8.17
N GLY A 453 -16.33 0.23 -6.84
CA GLY A 453 -15.08 0.56 -6.12
C GLY A 453 -14.50 -0.49 -5.18
N HIS A 454 -13.54 -1.32 -5.60
CA HIS A 454 -12.79 -2.19 -4.66
C HIS A 454 -11.47 -1.55 -4.18
N GLU A 455 -11.28 -0.23 -4.30
CA GLU A 455 -9.95 0.35 -4.19
C GLU A 455 -9.40 0.47 -2.75
N ILE A 456 -8.12 0.14 -2.62
CA ILE A 456 -7.35 0.29 -1.38
C ILE A 456 -6.80 1.72 -1.34
N THR A 457 -7.19 2.50 -0.33
CA THR A 457 -6.78 3.91 -0.15
C THR A 457 -5.98 4.08 1.14
N GLU A 458 -4.96 3.24 1.32
CA GLU A 458 -4.05 3.37 2.46
C GLU A 458 -3.30 4.71 2.44
N PHE A 459 -2.87 5.12 3.63
CA PHE A 459 -2.00 6.27 3.87
C PHE A 459 -0.90 5.86 4.85
N PRO A 460 0.23 6.58 4.92
CA PRO A 460 1.41 6.10 5.62
C PRO A 460 1.18 5.66 7.08
N PHE A 461 0.41 6.41 7.87
CA PHE A 461 0.13 5.99 9.25
C PHE A 461 -0.61 4.65 9.31
N PHE A 462 -1.62 4.42 8.45
CA PHE A 462 -2.31 3.13 8.35
C PHE A 462 -1.31 2.02 8.03
N THR A 463 -0.52 2.18 6.97
CA THR A 463 0.43 1.17 6.49
C THR A 463 1.42 0.78 7.59
N PHE A 464 1.98 1.75 8.32
CA PHE A 464 2.90 1.45 9.42
C PHE A 464 2.19 0.85 10.64
N LEU A 465 0.98 1.31 10.97
CA LEU A 465 0.21 0.82 12.12
C LEU A 465 -0.25 -0.63 11.90
N PHE A 466 -0.73 -0.94 10.69
CA PHE A 466 -1.09 -2.29 10.28
C PHE A 466 0.15 -3.20 10.35
N ALA A 467 1.31 -2.65 9.94
CA ALA A 467 2.64 -3.25 10.02
C ALA A 467 2.77 -4.50 9.16
N ASP A 468 2.18 -4.46 7.96
CA ASP A 468 2.40 -5.40 6.86
C ASP A 468 3.53 -4.86 6.01
N PRO A 469 4.74 -5.41 6.16
CA PRO A 469 5.92 -4.80 5.60
C PRO A 469 6.09 -5.19 4.13
N HIS A 470 5.14 -4.73 3.32
CA HIS A 470 5.13 -4.88 1.88
C HIS A 470 6.09 -3.94 1.19
N ALA A 471 6.32 -4.22 -0.09
CA ALA A 471 7.05 -3.38 -1.04
C ALA A 471 6.85 -1.86 -0.85
N HIS A 472 5.60 -1.40 -0.73
CA HIS A 472 5.27 0.03 -0.59
C HIS A 472 5.69 0.63 0.77
N LEU A 473 5.67 -0.15 1.86
CA LEU A 473 6.18 0.26 3.17
C LEU A 473 7.70 0.44 3.10
N TRP A 474 8.40 -0.55 2.52
CA TRP A 474 9.86 -0.50 2.36
C TRP A 474 10.30 0.67 1.48
N ALA A 475 9.58 0.94 0.40
CA ALA A 475 9.93 1.98 -0.56
C ALA A 475 9.73 3.41 -0.01
N LEU A 476 8.82 3.59 0.94
CA LEU A 476 8.37 4.91 1.40
C LEU A 476 9.51 5.89 1.75
N PRO A 477 10.50 5.57 2.62
CA PRO A 477 11.59 6.51 2.89
C PRO A 477 12.42 6.79 1.64
N PHE A 478 12.63 5.80 0.77
CA PHE A 478 13.48 5.97 -0.41
C PHE A 478 12.82 6.84 -1.49
N THR A 479 11.49 6.85 -1.57
CA THR A 479 10.77 7.81 -2.42
C THR A 479 11.03 9.25 -1.97
N VAL A 480 10.99 9.52 -0.67
CA VAL A 480 11.30 10.84 -0.09
C VAL A 480 12.78 11.19 -0.27
N LEU A 481 13.69 10.21 -0.20
CA LEU A 481 15.10 10.39 -0.54
C LEU A 481 15.28 10.84 -1.99
N CYS A 482 14.60 10.21 -2.96
CA CYS A 482 14.60 10.63 -4.36
C CYS A 482 14.11 12.07 -4.53
N ILE A 483 13.03 12.46 -3.84
CA ILE A 483 12.54 13.85 -3.82
C ILE A 483 13.61 14.79 -3.24
N GLY A 484 14.29 14.40 -2.16
CA GLY A 484 15.40 15.15 -1.57
C GLY A 484 16.57 15.37 -2.53
N ILE A 485 16.97 14.34 -3.29
CA ILE A 485 18.03 14.45 -4.30
C ILE A 485 17.59 15.39 -5.43
N CYS A 486 16.33 15.28 -5.88
CA CYS A 486 15.74 16.19 -6.86
C CYS A 486 15.70 17.65 -6.35
N ALA A 487 15.41 17.86 -5.06
CA ALA A 487 15.49 19.18 -4.44
C ALA A 487 16.92 19.72 -4.47
N ALA A 488 17.94 18.88 -4.21
CA ALA A 488 19.34 19.26 -4.33
C ALA A 488 19.73 19.64 -5.77
N VAL A 489 19.19 18.93 -6.77
CA VAL A 489 19.38 19.26 -8.20
C VAL A 489 18.81 20.64 -8.53
N VAL A 490 17.58 20.94 -8.10
CA VAL A 490 16.90 22.21 -8.43
C VAL A 490 17.44 23.40 -7.61
N LEU A 491 17.70 23.20 -6.32
CA LEU A 491 18.14 24.28 -5.42
C LEU A 491 19.65 24.56 -5.54
N GLY A 492 20.43 23.63 -6.09
CA GLY A 492 21.89 23.72 -6.26
C GLY A 492 22.38 24.45 -7.50
N VAL A 493 21.49 25.11 -8.24
CA VAL A 493 21.85 25.89 -9.42
C VAL A 493 22.74 27.08 -9.00
N LYS A 494 24.02 27.03 -9.40
CA LYS A 494 25.01 28.10 -9.19
C LYS A 494 24.80 29.24 -10.21
N SER A 495 25.23 30.45 -9.86
CA SER A 495 25.12 31.66 -10.70
C SER A 495 25.73 31.48 -12.11
N ARG A 496 25.23 32.29 -13.05
CA ARG A 496 25.54 32.36 -14.48
C ARG A 496 27.04 32.49 -14.82
N ALA A 497 27.93 32.72 -13.85
CA ALA A 497 29.36 32.96 -14.07
C ALA A 497 30.25 31.70 -14.12
N VAL A 498 29.79 30.53 -13.63
CA VAL A 498 30.59 29.27 -13.58
C VAL A 498 30.26 28.35 -14.76
N ARG A 499 30.07 28.96 -15.94
CA ARG A 499 29.16 28.46 -16.99
C ARG A 499 29.72 27.44 -17.98
N ASP A 500 31.04 27.23 -18.02
CA ASP A 500 31.67 26.62 -19.19
C ASP A 500 31.85 25.09 -19.11
N SER A 501 31.65 24.47 -17.93
CA SER A 501 31.74 23.01 -17.81
C SER A 501 30.39 22.31 -17.94
N PHE A 502 30.35 21.27 -18.78
CA PHE A 502 29.20 20.37 -18.86
C PHE A 502 28.98 19.62 -17.54
N TRP A 503 30.06 19.36 -16.78
CA TRP A 503 30.06 18.64 -15.50
C TRP A 503 30.84 19.36 -14.39
N ASP A 504 30.24 19.42 -13.20
CA ASP A 504 30.93 19.57 -11.92
C ASP A 504 30.87 18.19 -11.24
N ALA A 505 31.92 17.78 -10.51
CA ALA A 505 31.96 16.49 -9.80
C ALA A 505 30.76 16.33 -8.85
N GLU A 506 30.32 17.42 -8.23
CA GLU A 506 29.10 17.45 -7.40
C GLU A 506 27.82 17.24 -8.20
N GLN A 507 27.75 17.74 -9.44
CA GLN A 507 26.57 17.54 -10.29
C GLN A 507 26.54 16.10 -10.79
N LEU A 508 27.67 15.55 -11.20
CA LEU A 508 27.77 14.15 -11.61
C LEU A 508 27.37 13.22 -10.45
N SER A 509 27.86 13.47 -9.23
CA SER A 509 27.49 12.65 -8.07
C SER A 509 26.00 12.69 -7.79
N ARG A 510 25.35 13.87 -7.86
CA ARG A 510 23.90 14.00 -7.72
C ARG A 510 23.13 13.17 -8.75
N ILE A 511 23.54 13.21 -10.02
CA ILE A 511 22.86 12.49 -11.10
C ILE A 511 23.07 10.98 -11.00
N VAL A 512 24.28 10.53 -10.69
CA VAL A 512 24.58 9.10 -10.50
C VAL A 512 23.82 8.53 -9.30
N ILE A 513 23.85 9.23 -8.16
CA ILE A 513 23.14 8.80 -6.95
C ILE A 513 21.62 8.86 -7.14
N LEU A 514 21.10 9.83 -7.90
CA LEU A 514 19.69 9.85 -8.31
C LEU A 514 19.33 8.62 -9.16
N GLY A 515 20.20 8.24 -10.10
CA GLY A 515 20.04 7.01 -10.90
C GLY A 515 19.99 5.75 -10.05
N ILE A 516 20.92 5.59 -9.11
CA ILE A 516 20.95 4.45 -8.19
C ILE A 516 19.69 4.43 -7.30
N ALA A 517 19.29 5.58 -6.73
CA ALA A 517 18.12 5.65 -5.85
C ALA A 517 16.81 5.35 -6.59
N ILE A 518 16.62 5.89 -7.81
CA ILE A 518 15.46 5.58 -8.65
C ILE A 518 15.50 4.12 -9.12
N GLY A 519 16.67 3.60 -9.51
CA GLY A 519 16.85 2.19 -9.85
C GLY A 519 16.45 1.25 -8.72
N ALA A 520 16.83 1.58 -7.48
CA ALA A 520 16.48 0.80 -6.30
C ALA A 520 14.96 0.76 -6.05
N LEU A 521 14.22 1.84 -6.37
CA LEU A 521 12.76 1.85 -6.25
C LEU A 521 12.12 0.76 -7.12
N ARG A 522 12.70 0.38 -8.26
CA ARG A 522 12.18 -0.71 -9.08
C ARG A 522 12.23 -2.07 -8.39
N LEU A 523 13.18 -2.28 -7.47
CA LEU A 523 13.32 -3.53 -6.73
C LEU A 523 12.61 -3.50 -5.38
N LEU A 524 12.40 -2.30 -4.82
CA LEU A 524 11.63 -2.07 -3.60
C LEU A 524 10.12 -2.13 -3.87
N ASN A 525 9.67 -1.43 -4.91
CA ASN A 525 8.27 -1.35 -5.34
C ASN A 525 8.22 -0.83 -6.80
N THR A 526 8.08 -1.72 -7.79
CA THR A 526 8.11 -1.35 -9.22
C THR A 526 7.15 -0.22 -9.59
N TRP A 527 6.03 -0.09 -8.89
CA TRP A 527 5.02 0.95 -9.13
C TRP A 527 5.52 2.38 -8.89
N ASP A 528 6.56 2.55 -8.05
CA ASP A 528 7.20 3.85 -7.80
C ASP A 528 8.13 4.27 -8.94
N TYR A 529 8.71 3.32 -9.66
CA TYR A 529 9.76 3.59 -10.64
C TYR A 529 9.36 4.59 -11.74
N PRO A 530 8.21 4.45 -12.43
CA PRO A 530 7.82 5.39 -13.49
C PRO A 530 7.64 6.82 -12.98
N THR A 531 6.98 6.99 -11.84
CA THR A 531 6.70 8.29 -11.24
C THR A 531 8.00 9.01 -10.90
N TYR A 532 8.91 8.36 -10.18
CA TYR A 532 10.13 9.02 -9.72
C TYR A 532 11.17 9.19 -10.84
N LEU A 533 11.16 8.34 -11.88
CA LEU A 533 11.96 8.57 -13.09
C LEU A 533 11.52 9.84 -13.83
N LEU A 534 10.21 10.01 -14.06
CA LEU A 534 9.65 11.20 -14.69
C LEU A 534 9.84 12.45 -13.81
N PHE A 535 9.64 12.32 -12.49
CA PHE A 535 9.88 13.38 -11.52
C PHE A 535 11.35 13.83 -11.53
N GLY A 536 12.29 12.88 -11.56
CA GLY A 536 13.73 13.15 -11.66
C GLY A 536 14.10 13.86 -12.95
N ALA A 537 13.56 13.40 -14.09
CA ALA A 537 13.76 14.06 -15.38
C ALA A 537 13.19 15.50 -15.38
N ALA A 538 12.01 15.71 -14.79
CA ALA A 538 11.42 17.04 -14.65
C ALA A 538 12.23 17.95 -13.71
N ALA A 539 12.77 17.44 -12.61
CA ALA A 539 13.66 18.18 -11.72
C ALA A 539 14.97 18.58 -12.42
N ILE A 540 15.56 17.68 -13.23
CA ILE A 540 16.72 17.99 -14.08
C ILE A 540 16.36 19.08 -15.09
N THR A 541 15.18 18.97 -15.74
CA THR A 541 14.67 19.96 -16.70
C THR A 541 14.58 21.35 -16.06
N ILE A 542 14.01 21.44 -14.85
CA ILE A 542 13.95 22.69 -14.09
C ILE A 542 15.37 23.19 -13.77
N GLY A 543 16.25 22.32 -13.28
CA GLY A 543 17.64 22.68 -12.98
C GLY A 543 18.38 23.26 -14.19
N GLU A 544 18.31 22.61 -15.35
CA GLU A 544 18.97 23.07 -16.58
C GLU A 544 18.32 24.33 -17.16
N TYR A 545 17.00 24.48 -17.05
CA TYR A 545 16.30 25.72 -17.40
C TYR A 545 16.86 26.91 -16.59
N LEU A 546 17.02 26.73 -15.28
CA LEU A 546 17.54 27.77 -14.38
C LEU A 546 19.01 28.09 -14.67
N VAL A 547 19.84 27.10 -15.00
CA VAL A 547 21.25 27.29 -15.39
C VAL A 547 21.37 28.09 -16.70
N GLN A 548 20.55 27.76 -17.70
CA GLN A 548 20.60 28.41 -19.00
C GLN A 548 19.88 29.77 -19.00
N GLY A 549 18.94 29.97 -18.07
CA GLY A 549 18.13 31.18 -17.94
C GLY A 549 17.05 31.29 -19.00
N GLY A 550 16.53 30.15 -19.48
CA GLY A 550 15.54 30.08 -20.55
C GLY A 550 15.57 28.75 -21.31
N ILE A 551 14.62 28.58 -22.23
CA ILE A 551 14.56 27.43 -23.14
C ILE A 551 15.62 27.64 -24.24
N SER A 552 16.50 26.66 -24.42
CA SER A 552 17.51 26.64 -25.49
C SER A 552 17.78 25.20 -25.95
N SER A 553 18.34 25.03 -27.15
CA SER A 553 18.75 23.71 -27.65
C SER A 553 19.75 23.02 -26.72
N LEU A 554 20.69 23.79 -26.15
CA LEU A 554 21.65 23.29 -25.17
C LEU A 554 20.98 22.82 -23.87
N MET A 555 19.96 23.54 -23.40
CA MET A 555 19.17 23.11 -22.23
C MET A 555 18.51 21.75 -22.48
N LEU A 556 17.87 21.57 -23.63
CA LEU A 556 17.20 20.32 -24.01
C LEU A 556 18.21 19.17 -24.14
N LEU A 557 19.37 19.42 -24.77
CA LEU A 557 20.42 18.42 -24.93
C LEU A 557 21.01 17.98 -23.57
N ARG A 558 21.30 18.93 -22.68
CA ARG A 558 21.81 18.61 -21.33
C ARG A 558 20.78 17.86 -20.50
N THR A 559 19.51 18.24 -20.62
CA THR A 559 18.39 17.56 -19.95
C THR A 559 18.27 16.13 -20.43
N GLY A 560 18.21 15.92 -21.75
CA GLY A 560 18.13 14.59 -22.36
C GLY A 560 19.31 13.71 -21.96
N PHE A 561 20.54 14.23 -22.00
CA PHE A 561 21.72 13.49 -21.58
C PHE A 561 21.66 13.10 -20.09
N LYS A 562 21.36 14.05 -19.21
CA LYS A 562 21.32 13.81 -17.76
C LYS A 562 20.21 12.85 -17.36
N ALA A 563 19.03 12.98 -17.96
CA ALA A 563 17.92 12.05 -17.76
C ALA A 563 18.26 10.63 -18.29
N ALA A 564 18.89 10.54 -19.46
CA ALA A 564 19.39 9.27 -19.98
C ALA A 564 20.45 8.65 -19.04
N LEU A 565 21.34 9.45 -18.46
CA LEU A 565 22.33 8.97 -17.50
C LEU A 565 21.66 8.43 -16.22
N VAL A 566 20.64 9.09 -15.68
CA VAL A 566 19.84 8.58 -14.55
C VAL A 566 19.26 7.20 -14.88
N PHE A 567 18.64 7.07 -16.05
CA PHE A 567 18.06 5.80 -16.51
C PHE A 567 19.12 4.71 -16.68
N ILE A 568 20.22 5.00 -17.37
CA ILE A 568 21.30 4.04 -17.65
C ILE A 568 21.94 3.57 -16.34
N VAL A 569 22.27 4.50 -15.43
CA VAL A 569 22.86 4.15 -14.13
C VAL A 569 21.88 3.31 -13.31
N GLY A 570 20.60 3.71 -13.24
CA GLY A 570 19.59 2.96 -12.51
C GLY A 570 19.35 1.56 -13.06
N TYR A 571 19.37 1.39 -14.38
CA TYR A 571 19.19 0.08 -15.01
C TYR A 571 20.44 -0.81 -14.87
N VAL A 572 21.62 -0.26 -15.12
CA VAL A 572 22.89 -1.02 -15.08
C VAL A 572 23.26 -1.43 -13.66
N ALA A 573 23.04 -0.58 -12.66
CA ALA A 573 23.34 -0.91 -11.25
C ALA A 573 22.57 -2.14 -10.76
N PHE A 574 21.38 -2.39 -11.33
CA PHE A 574 20.53 -3.53 -10.98
C PHE A 574 20.32 -4.48 -12.16
N LEU A 575 21.24 -4.51 -13.12
CA LEU A 575 21.15 -5.37 -14.30
C LEU A 575 20.92 -6.86 -13.93
N PRO A 576 21.60 -7.44 -12.92
CA PRO A 576 21.33 -8.82 -12.53
C PRO A 576 19.87 -9.08 -12.17
N TYR A 577 19.19 -8.14 -11.48
CA TYR A 577 17.77 -8.28 -11.18
C TYR A 577 16.93 -8.29 -12.46
N HIS A 578 17.22 -7.40 -13.41
CA HIS A 578 16.51 -7.34 -14.70
C HIS A 578 16.70 -8.56 -15.59
N LEU A 579 17.77 -9.33 -15.39
CA LEU A 579 18.02 -10.57 -16.12
C LEU A 579 17.26 -11.78 -15.55
N TYR A 580 16.87 -11.75 -14.28
CA TYR A 580 16.16 -12.85 -13.61
C TYR A 580 14.67 -12.57 -13.36
N TYR A 581 14.29 -11.29 -13.24
CA TYR A 581 12.91 -10.87 -12.99
C TYR A 581 12.08 -10.88 -14.27
N GLU A 582 10.93 -11.54 -14.24
CA GLU A 582 10.00 -11.66 -15.37
C GLU A 582 8.77 -10.79 -15.12
N THR A 583 8.44 -9.92 -16.08
CA THR A 583 7.25 -9.03 -16.00
C THR A 583 6.15 -9.57 -16.91
N PHE A 584 5.01 -9.94 -16.34
CA PHE A 584 3.88 -10.49 -17.10
C PHE A 584 2.92 -9.42 -17.64
N PHE A 585 2.81 -8.28 -16.94
CA PHE A 585 1.93 -7.18 -17.32
C PHE A 585 2.75 -5.96 -17.71
N THR A 586 2.58 -5.48 -18.93
CA THR A 586 3.38 -4.35 -19.45
C THR A 586 2.55 -3.26 -20.09
N SER A 587 1.23 -3.45 -20.25
CA SER A 587 0.34 -2.47 -20.86
C SER A 587 -0.48 -1.69 -19.83
N ILE A 588 -1.16 -0.66 -20.34
CA ILE A 588 -2.05 0.23 -19.60
C ILE A 588 -3.43 0.13 -20.26
N GLU A 589 -4.46 -0.02 -19.45
CA GLU A 589 -5.85 -0.09 -19.89
C GLU A 589 -6.63 1.14 -19.42
N ARG A 590 -7.82 1.37 -19.97
CA ARG A 590 -8.74 2.39 -19.44
C ARG A 590 -9.43 1.86 -18.19
N THR A 591 -9.59 2.73 -17.19
CA THR A 591 -10.44 2.41 -16.04
C THR A 591 -11.91 2.42 -16.45
N THR A 592 -12.71 1.57 -15.78
CA THR A 592 -14.16 1.56 -15.89
C THR A 592 -14.83 2.56 -14.94
N ASN A 593 -14.08 3.05 -13.95
CA ASN A 593 -14.60 3.72 -12.75
C ASN A 593 -13.89 5.06 -12.55
N THR A 594 -14.60 6.06 -12.05
CA THR A 594 -14.04 7.39 -11.74
C THR A 594 -14.28 7.75 -10.28
N THR A 595 -13.38 8.55 -9.70
CA THR A 595 -13.46 8.90 -8.28
C THR A 595 -14.47 10.03 -8.03
N PRO A 596 -15.48 9.85 -7.16
CA PRO A 596 -16.31 10.94 -6.66
C PRO A 596 -15.50 12.01 -5.93
N LEU A 597 -15.82 13.28 -6.17
CA LEU A 597 -15.08 14.41 -5.58
C LEU A 597 -15.03 14.35 -4.06
N TRP A 598 -16.12 13.94 -3.40
CA TRP A 598 -16.15 13.88 -1.95
C TRP A 598 -15.18 12.84 -1.39
N GLN A 599 -14.98 11.70 -2.06
CA GLN A 599 -14.01 10.67 -1.64
C GLN A 599 -12.59 11.20 -1.76
N PHE A 600 -12.29 11.83 -2.90
CA PHE A 600 -10.98 12.46 -3.11
C PHE A 600 -10.69 13.53 -2.05
N LEU A 601 -11.66 14.40 -1.74
CA LEU A 601 -11.52 15.42 -0.70
C LEU A 601 -11.49 14.85 0.71
N ALA A 602 -12.18 13.74 0.98
CA ALA A 602 -12.12 13.09 2.27
C ALA A 602 -10.74 12.43 2.51
N ILE A 603 -10.10 11.92 1.46
CA ILE A 603 -8.74 11.38 1.49
C ILE A 603 -7.70 12.52 1.60
N THR A 604 -7.77 13.54 0.72
CA THR A 604 -6.65 14.50 0.52
C THR A 604 -6.97 15.96 0.88
N GLY A 605 -8.18 16.23 1.41
CA GLY A 605 -8.75 17.58 1.54
C GLY A 605 -7.89 18.56 2.33
N LEU A 606 -7.20 18.10 3.37
CA LEU A 606 -6.24 18.91 4.13
C LEU A 606 -5.14 19.50 3.22
N PHE A 607 -4.52 18.64 2.40
CA PHE A 607 -3.42 19.05 1.54
C PHE A 607 -3.90 19.92 0.38
N VAL A 608 -5.01 19.51 -0.25
CA VAL A 608 -5.63 20.24 -1.35
C VAL A 608 -6.08 21.64 -0.90
N PHE A 609 -6.60 21.78 0.32
CA PHE A 609 -6.95 23.08 0.89
C PHE A 609 -5.73 24.01 0.98
N ALA A 610 -4.59 23.53 1.50
CA ALA A 610 -3.37 24.32 1.59
C ALA A 610 -2.82 24.69 0.20
N ILE A 611 -2.73 23.70 -0.70
CA ILE A 611 -2.23 23.84 -2.07
C ILE A 611 -3.09 24.83 -2.86
N GLY A 612 -4.40 24.61 -2.91
CA GLY A 612 -5.34 25.50 -3.61
C GLY A 612 -5.28 26.93 -3.07
N SER A 613 -5.25 27.10 -1.75
CA SER A 613 -5.09 28.42 -1.11
C SER A 613 -3.82 29.13 -1.56
N PHE A 614 -2.71 28.42 -1.67
CA PHE A 614 -1.43 28.99 -2.09
C PHE A 614 -1.41 29.41 -3.55
N TYR A 615 -1.88 28.57 -4.47
CA TYR A 615 -1.90 28.92 -5.90
C TYR A 615 -2.85 30.09 -6.18
N LEU A 616 -4.02 30.13 -5.52
CA LEU A 616 -4.93 31.28 -5.57
C LEU A 616 -4.27 32.55 -4.99
N TRP A 617 -3.57 32.43 -3.86
CA TRP A 617 -2.85 33.55 -3.25
C TRP A 617 -1.71 34.06 -4.16
N GLN A 618 -0.99 33.18 -4.84
CA GLN A 618 0.04 33.57 -5.81
C GLN A 618 -0.57 34.32 -7.00
N LEU A 619 -1.74 33.91 -7.48
CA LEU A 619 -2.44 34.54 -8.61
C LEU A 619 -3.28 35.77 -8.22
N ARG A 620 -3.36 36.14 -6.93
CA ARG A 620 -4.22 37.24 -6.44
C ARG A 620 -4.11 38.55 -7.21
N GLY A 621 -2.91 38.93 -7.64
CA GLY A 621 -2.67 40.17 -8.39
C GLY A 621 -3.21 40.09 -9.83
N VAL A 622 -3.02 38.94 -10.48
CA VAL A 622 -3.56 38.68 -11.82
C VAL A 622 -5.08 38.66 -11.75
N LEU A 623 -5.64 37.90 -10.80
CA LEU A 623 -7.08 37.85 -10.55
C LEU A 623 -7.63 39.26 -10.32
N ALA A 624 -7.03 40.05 -9.42
CA ALA A 624 -7.49 41.43 -9.18
C ALA A 624 -7.45 42.31 -10.44
N SER A 625 -6.40 42.19 -11.27
CA SER A 625 -6.28 42.94 -12.52
C SER A 625 -7.34 42.52 -13.56
N THR A 626 -7.54 41.22 -13.77
CA THR A 626 -8.56 40.69 -14.67
C THR A 626 -9.96 41.09 -14.22
N LEU A 627 -10.23 41.00 -12.91
CA LEU A 627 -11.48 41.41 -12.31
C LEU A 627 -11.74 42.91 -12.48
N SER A 628 -10.71 43.75 -12.31
CA SER A 628 -10.82 45.19 -12.57
C SER A 628 -11.05 45.52 -14.05
N ALA A 629 -10.56 44.69 -14.97
CA ALA A 629 -10.75 44.86 -16.41
C ALA A 629 -12.14 44.42 -16.91
N ILE A 630 -12.73 43.39 -16.28
CA ILE A 630 -14.07 42.88 -16.63
C ILE A 630 -15.19 43.65 -15.92
N ARG A 631 -14.89 44.25 -14.76
CA ARG A 631 -15.84 45.02 -13.96
C ARG A 631 -16.66 46.05 -14.76
N PRO A 632 -16.09 46.89 -15.65
CA PRO A 632 -16.86 47.86 -16.42
C PRO A 632 -17.84 47.18 -17.39
N THR A 633 -17.45 46.06 -17.98
CA THR A 633 -18.29 45.28 -18.89
C THR A 633 -19.44 44.61 -18.15
N PHE A 634 -19.18 44.12 -16.93
CA PHE A 634 -20.20 43.52 -16.07
C PHE A 634 -21.15 44.57 -15.49
N ASP A 635 -20.63 45.69 -14.99
CA ASP A 635 -21.42 46.83 -14.52
C ASP A 635 -22.32 47.34 -15.66
N SER A 636 -21.80 47.46 -16.89
CA SER A 636 -22.60 47.78 -18.08
C SER A 636 -23.67 46.74 -18.40
N LEU A 637 -23.39 45.44 -18.24
CA LEU A 637 -24.37 44.38 -18.49
C LEU A 637 -25.48 44.38 -17.43
N VAL A 638 -25.14 44.59 -16.16
CA VAL A 638 -26.08 44.73 -15.05
C VAL A 638 -26.91 46.01 -15.21
N ASP A 639 -26.30 47.12 -15.62
CA ASP A 639 -27.00 48.38 -15.92
C ASP A 639 -27.99 48.20 -17.08
N THR A 640 -27.61 47.45 -18.12
CA THR A 640 -28.48 47.14 -19.26
C THR A 640 -29.63 46.19 -18.87
N LEU A 641 -29.39 45.26 -17.96
CA LEU A 641 -30.41 44.35 -17.42
C LEU A 641 -31.27 44.99 -16.32
N SER A 642 -30.83 46.12 -15.74
CA SER A 642 -31.47 46.81 -14.62
C SER A 642 -32.23 48.08 -15.04
N GLU A 643 -32.83 48.10 -16.23
CA GLU A 643 -33.82 49.11 -16.66
C GLU A 643 -35.08 49.25 -15.77
N ARG A 644 -35.03 48.79 -14.52
CA ARG A 644 -35.84 49.32 -13.42
C ARG A 644 -34.99 49.79 -12.24
N ARG A 645 -34.79 51.12 -12.24
CA ARG A 645 -34.69 52.03 -11.09
C ARG A 645 -33.62 51.68 -10.03
N ALA A 646 -32.44 52.23 -10.30
CA ALA A 646 -31.48 52.84 -9.39
C ALA A 646 -31.69 52.61 -7.87
N ASN A 647 -30.76 51.88 -7.27
CA ASN A 647 -30.29 52.15 -5.92
C ASN A 647 -28.75 52.12 -5.94
N PRO A 648 -28.06 53.28 -5.80
CA PRO A 648 -26.61 53.34 -5.96
C PRO A 648 -25.92 52.99 -4.64
N ALA A 649 -25.85 51.69 -4.29
CA ALA A 649 -25.05 51.25 -3.15
C ALA A 649 -24.69 49.75 -3.14
N LEU A 650 -24.73 49.01 -4.24
CA LEU A 650 -24.07 47.69 -4.27
C LEU A 650 -22.61 47.87 -4.68
N GLN A 651 -21.76 48.23 -3.72
CA GLN A 651 -20.34 47.93 -3.87
C GLN A 651 -20.21 46.41 -4.00
N VAL A 652 -19.88 45.93 -5.20
CA VAL A 652 -19.52 44.54 -5.47
C VAL A 652 -18.27 44.23 -4.65
N GLY A 653 -18.49 43.75 -3.43
CA GLY A 653 -17.43 43.36 -2.52
C GLY A 653 -16.72 42.11 -3.03
N PRO A 654 -15.58 41.74 -2.43
CA PRO A 654 -14.89 40.49 -2.73
C PRO A 654 -15.80 39.24 -2.64
N TRP A 655 -16.87 39.32 -1.85
CA TRP A 655 -17.83 38.24 -1.60
C TRP A 655 -18.83 38.00 -2.74
N THR A 656 -19.34 39.04 -3.40
CA THR A 656 -20.19 38.88 -4.59
C THR A 656 -19.40 38.33 -5.77
N LEU A 657 -18.11 38.66 -5.82
CA LEU A 657 -17.19 38.17 -6.82
C LEU A 657 -16.76 36.71 -6.56
N LEU A 658 -16.49 36.37 -5.29
CA LEU A 658 -16.31 34.98 -4.87
C LEU A 658 -17.56 34.15 -5.18
N ALA A 659 -18.75 34.68 -4.89
CA ALA A 659 -20.01 34.03 -5.23
C ALA A 659 -20.16 33.82 -6.75
N LEU A 660 -19.75 34.78 -7.59
CA LEU A 660 -19.76 34.64 -9.04
C LEU A 660 -18.75 33.61 -9.55
N VAL A 661 -17.53 33.58 -9.01
CA VAL A 661 -16.52 32.56 -9.36
C VAL A 661 -16.97 31.18 -8.92
N VAL A 662 -17.50 31.05 -7.71
CA VAL A 662 -18.09 29.80 -7.21
C VAL A 662 -19.29 29.39 -8.06
N SER A 663 -20.13 30.33 -8.49
CA SER A 663 -21.28 30.07 -9.37
C SER A 663 -20.85 29.68 -10.77
N ALA A 664 -19.76 30.25 -11.31
CA ALA A 664 -19.21 29.87 -12.61
C ALA A 664 -18.52 28.50 -12.56
N LEU A 665 -17.84 28.16 -11.47
CA LEU A 665 -17.28 26.83 -11.22
C LEU A 665 -18.38 25.79 -11.01
N ALA A 666 -19.43 26.13 -10.26
CA ALA A 666 -20.62 25.29 -10.08
C ALA A 666 -21.38 25.10 -11.40
N ALA A 667 -21.55 26.17 -12.20
CA ALA A 667 -22.16 26.09 -13.52
C ALA A 667 -21.30 25.28 -14.49
N GLY A 668 -19.97 25.41 -14.45
CA GLY A 668 -19.04 24.57 -15.20
C GLY A 668 -19.16 23.11 -14.79
N TYR A 669 -19.20 22.82 -13.49
CA TYR A 669 -19.43 21.47 -12.97
C TYR A 669 -20.77 20.90 -13.44
N ILE A 670 -21.86 21.66 -13.33
CA ILE A 670 -23.20 21.26 -13.77
C ILE A 670 -23.24 21.05 -15.29
N LEU A 671 -22.70 21.98 -16.09
CA LEU A 671 -22.68 21.87 -17.56
C LEU A 671 -21.85 20.67 -18.03
N THR A 672 -20.77 20.35 -17.34
CA THR A 672 -19.92 19.20 -17.69
C THR A 672 -20.57 17.89 -17.25
N ALA A 673 -21.21 17.87 -16.08
CA ALA A 673 -22.03 16.74 -15.62
C ALA A 673 -23.24 16.48 -16.53
N LEU A 674 -23.82 17.54 -17.12
CA LEU A 674 -24.88 17.44 -18.12
C LEU A 674 -24.36 17.00 -19.50
N ALA A 675 -23.15 17.41 -19.90
CA ALA A 675 -22.58 17.10 -21.21
C ALA A 675 -22.00 15.68 -21.32
N TYR A 676 -21.44 15.13 -20.23
CA TYR A 676 -20.79 13.81 -20.21
C TYR A 676 -21.59 12.75 -19.43
N GLY A 677 -22.79 13.10 -18.96
CA GLY A 677 -23.57 12.31 -18.02
C GLY A 677 -22.95 12.30 -16.62
N TYR A 678 -23.69 11.75 -15.64
CA TYR A 678 -23.25 11.56 -14.25
C TYR A 678 -21.96 10.71 -14.09
N GLY A 679 -21.36 10.21 -15.17
CA GLY A 679 -20.18 9.35 -15.18
C GLY A 679 -18.82 10.06 -15.26
N ALA A 680 -18.75 11.37 -15.53
CA ALA A 680 -17.49 12.11 -15.40
C ALA A 680 -17.26 12.46 -13.92
N GLY A 681 -16.57 11.57 -13.19
CA GLY A 681 -16.30 11.73 -11.75
C GLY A 681 -15.79 13.13 -11.42
N GLY A 682 -16.45 13.80 -10.46
CA GLY A 682 -16.17 15.20 -10.13
C GLY A 682 -14.70 15.50 -9.78
N THR A 683 -13.92 14.48 -9.43
CA THR A 683 -12.48 14.57 -9.22
C THR A 683 -11.71 14.96 -10.49
N ILE A 684 -12.09 14.49 -11.67
CA ILE A 684 -11.41 14.83 -12.94
C ILE A 684 -11.47 16.34 -13.19
N ILE A 685 -12.65 16.94 -13.09
CA ILE A 685 -12.86 18.38 -13.32
C ILE A 685 -12.06 19.18 -12.30
N PHE A 686 -12.14 18.77 -11.04
CA PHE A 686 -11.41 19.41 -9.94
C PHE A 686 -9.89 19.34 -10.14
N ALA A 687 -9.36 18.17 -10.52
CA ALA A 687 -7.95 17.93 -10.77
C ALA A 687 -7.44 18.76 -11.96
N ILE A 688 -8.21 18.86 -13.06
CA ILE A 688 -7.88 19.71 -14.21
C ILE A 688 -7.81 21.19 -13.79
N ALA A 689 -8.80 21.67 -13.03
CA ALA A 689 -8.80 23.05 -12.54
C ALA A 689 -7.58 23.34 -11.65
N LEU A 690 -7.21 22.40 -10.77
CA LEU A 690 -6.05 22.53 -9.90
C LEU A 690 -4.73 22.49 -10.69
N ILE A 691 -4.60 21.61 -11.70
CA ILE A 691 -3.45 21.59 -12.62
C ILE A 691 -3.34 22.93 -13.35
N ALA A 692 -4.44 23.49 -13.83
CA ALA A 692 -4.44 24.78 -14.52
C ALA A 692 -3.91 25.91 -13.61
N LEU A 693 -4.30 25.93 -12.32
CA LEU A 693 -3.76 26.88 -11.34
C LEU A 693 -2.26 26.69 -11.10
N ILE A 694 -1.80 25.44 -10.97
CA ILE A 694 -0.39 25.10 -10.78
C ILE A 694 0.44 25.55 -11.99
N VAL A 695 -0.02 25.21 -13.19
CA VAL A 695 0.64 25.59 -14.47
C VAL A 695 0.65 27.10 -14.65
N ALA A 696 -0.44 27.81 -14.33
CA ALA A 696 -0.48 29.28 -14.42
C ALA A 696 0.55 29.94 -13.50
N VAL A 697 0.72 29.45 -12.26
CA VAL A 697 1.76 29.94 -11.35
C VAL A 697 3.16 29.57 -11.82
N ALA A 698 3.38 28.33 -12.28
CA ALA A 698 4.66 27.92 -12.83
C ALA A 698 5.04 28.78 -14.05
N TRP A 699 4.12 28.98 -14.99
CA TRP A 699 4.32 29.83 -16.16
C TRP A 699 4.64 31.27 -15.78
N ARG A 700 3.90 31.86 -14.84
CA ARG A 700 4.18 33.22 -14.34
C ARG A 700 5.57 33.31 -13.69
N THR A 701 5.95 32.28 -12.93
CA THR A 701 7.26 32.18 -12.24
C THR A 701 8.41 32.05 -13.24
N LEU A 702 8.20 31.34 -14.35
CA LEU A 702 9.14 31.25 -15.47
C LEU A 702 9.20 32.56 -16.28
N SER A 703 8.06 33.23 -16.47
CA SER A 703 7.97 34.47 -17.24
C SER A 703 8.57 35.66 -16.51
N ASN A 704 8.53 35.66 -15.18
CA ASN A 704 9.13 36.69 -14.34
C ASN A 704 10.03 36.03 -13.27
N PRO A 705 11.22 35.54 -13.65
CA PRO A 705 12.12 34.87 -12.72
C PRO A 705 12.52 35.81 -11.57
N GLY A 706 12.26 35.38 -10.35
CA GLY A 706 12.58 36.07 -9.12
C GLY A 706 13.51 35.24 -8.24
N ARG A 707 13.75 35.72 -7.02
CA ARG A 707 14.52 34.96 -6.03
C ARG A 707 13.84 33.63 -5.68
N ASP A 708 12.51 33.56 -5.71
CA ASP A 708 11.73 32.37 -5.31
C ASP A 708 11.58 31.30 -6.39
N THR A 709 12.01 31.56 -7.62
CA THR A 709 11.77 30.70 -8.77
C THR A 709 12.12 29.22 -8.52
N PRO A 710 13.32 28.84 -8.01
CA PRO A 710 13.64 27.42 -7.83
C PRO A 710 12.72 26.71 -6.83
N VAL A 711 12.38 27.38 -5.74
CA VAL A 711 11.53 26.81 -4.68
C VAL A 711 10.08 26.68 -5.18
N THR A 712 9.55 27.73 -5.80
CA THR A 712 8.18 27.73 -6.33
C THR A 712 8.02 26.67 -7.43
N LEU A 713 8.97 26.56 -8.37
CA LEU A 713 8.93 25.54 -9.43
C LEU A 713 9.02 24.12 -8.86
N PHE A 714 9.84 23.87 -7.85
CA PHE A 714 9.95 22.54 -7.25
C PHE A 714 8.66 22.14 -6.49
N VAL A 715 8.05 23.07 -5.77
CA VAL A 715 6.75 22.85 -5.09
C VAL A 715 5.63 22.64 -6.11
N SER A 716 5.68 23.36 -7.24
CA SER A 716 4.77 23.13 -8.38
C SER A 716 5.00 21.81 -9.07
N LEU A 717 6.22 21.31 -9.15
CA LEU A 717 6.51 19.96 -9.63
C LEU A 717 5.87 18.91 -8.71
N MET A 718 6.09 18.98 -7.38
CA MET A 718 5.46 18.05 -6.43
C MET A 718 3.93 18.08 -6.50
N SER A 719 3.34 19.28 -6.44
CA SER A 719 1.88 19.44 -6.49
C SER A 719 1.31 18.95 -7.83
N GLY A 720 1.97 19.30 -8.94
CA GLY A 720 1.55 18.95 -10.29
C GLY A 720 1.64 17.46 -10.56
N THR A 721 2.73 16.80 -10.16
CA THR A 721 2.87 15.34 -10.29
C THR A 721 1.79 14.61 -9.51
N ALA A 722 1.51 15.01 -8.27
CA ALA A 722 0.47 14.35 -7.47
C ALA A 722 -0.93 14.47 -8.11
N VAL A 723 -1.32 15.66 -8.56
CA VAL A 723 -2.64 15.86 -9.19
C VAL A 723 -2.71 15.18 -10.57
N ALA A 724 -1.59 15.12 -11.30
CA ALA A 724 -1.51 14.39 -12.56
C ALA A 724 -1.66 12.87 -12.37
N LEU A 725 -1.13 12.30 -11.29
CA LEU A 725 -1.36 10.89 -10.94
C LEU A 725 -2.83 10.62 -10.65
N VAL A 726 -3.50 11.48 -9.86
CA VAL A 726 -4.95 11.36 -9.59
C VAL A 726 -5.75 11.38 -10.90
N LEU A 727 -5.47 12.34 -11.78
CA LEU A 727 -6.10 12.41 -13.09
C LEU A 727 -5.80 11.17 -13.95
N GLY A 728 -4.56 10.67 -13.89
CA GLY A 728 -4.14 9.46 -14.59
C GLY A 728 -4.92 8.23 -14.16
N LEU A 729 -5.18 8.04 -12.86
CA LEU A 729 -5.89 6.87 -12.30
C LEU A 729 -7.41 6.89 -12.53
N ASP A 730 -7.97 8.08 -12.76
CA ASP A 730 -9.36 8.24 -13.20
C ASP A 730 -9.53 8.02 -14.71
N VAL A 731 -8.44 7.81 -15.46
CA VAL A 731 -8.46 7.54 -16.91
C VAL A 731 -7.85 6.18 -17.26
N PHE A 732 -6.82 5.76 -16.54
CA PHE A 732 -5.96 4.63 -16.85
C PHE A 732 -5.69 3.76 -15.62
N ARG A 733 -5.48 2.47 -15.88
CA ARG A 733 -5.04 1.45 -14.91
C ARG A 733 -3.97 0.58 -15.52
N VAL A 734 -3.20 -0.13 -14.70
CA VAL A 734 -2.26 -1.14 -15.19
C VAL A 734 -3.03 -2.40 -15.61
N GLU A 735 -2.57 -3.06 -16.68
CA GLU A 735 -3.10 -4.35 -17.14
C GLU A 735 -3.03 -5.41 -16.04
N GLY A 736 -4.04 -6.29 -15.99
CA GLY A 736 -4.10 -7.36 -14.98
C GLY A 736 -4.53 -6.90 -13.58
N ASP A 737 -4.87 -5.62 -13.40
CA ASP A 737 -5.41 -5.11 -12.14
C ASP A 737 -6.88 -5.52 -11.94
N ILE A 738 -7.29 -5.62 -10.68
CA ILE A 738 -8.69 -5.88 -10.29
C ILE A 738 -9.41 -4.55 -10.33
N GLU A 739 -10.16 -4.29 -11.40
CA GLU A 739 -10.62 -2.94 -11.76
C GLU A 739 -9.44 -1.96 -11.69
N ARG A 740 -9.36 -1.05 -10.72
CA ARG A 740 -8.16 -0.21 -10.52
C ARG A 740 -7.63 -0.27 -9.09
N MET A 741 -7.92 -1.37 -8.38
CA MET A 741 -7.63 -1.51 -6.95
C MET A 741 -6.16 -1.32 -6.63
N ASN A 742 -5.26 -2.07 -7.28
CA ASN A 742 -3.82 -1.96 -6.98
C ASN A 742 -3.22 -0.68 -7.56
N SER A 743 -3.72 -0.22 -8.71
CA SER A 743 -3.31 1.05 -9.30
C SER A 743 -3.58 2.20 -8.33
N VAL A 744 -4.80 2.30 -7.79
CA VAL A 744 -5.13 3.29 -6.76
C VAL A 744 -4.26 3.07 -5.52
N PHE A 745 -4.14 1.84 -5.01
CA PHE A 745 -3.31 1.54 -3.84
C PHE A 745 -1.89 2.10 -3.94
N LYS A 746 -1.16 1.72 -5.00
CA LYS A 746 0.27 2.03 -5.11
C LYS A 746 0.50 3.51 -5.44
N PHE A 747 -0.31 4.08 -6.34
CA PHE A 747 -0.12 5.46 -6.76
C PHE A 747 -0.73 6.49 -5.78
N TYR A 748 -1.81 6.18 -5.03
CA TYR A 748 -2.33 7.11 -4.01
C TYR A 748 -1.36 7.31 -2.85
N MET A 749 -0.55 6.31 -2.52
CA MET A 749 0.55 6.49 -1.56
C MET A 749 1.56 7.53 -2.05
N GLN A 750 1.90 7.54 -3.34
CA GLN A 750 2.77 8.57 -3.93
C GLN A 750 2.09 9.94 -3.94
N VAL A 751 0.80 10.00 -4.29
CA VAL A 751 -0.03 11.22 -4.23
C VAL A 751 -0.02 11.80 -2.83
N TRP A 752 -0.23 10.98 -1.81
CA TRP A 752 -0.22 11.39 -0.41
C TRP A 752 1.11 12.05 -0.04
N VAL A 753 2.24 11.36 -0.27
CA VAL A 753 3.58 11.86 0.09
C VAL A 753 3.88 13.19 -0.61
N LEU A 754 3.63 13.29 -1.92
CA LEU A 754 3.89 14.50 -2.70
C LEU A 754 3.02 15.68 -2.25
N LEU A 755 1.71 15.46 -2.03
CA LEU A 755 0.79 16.48 -1.54
C LEU A 755 1.14 16.92 -0.12
N ALA A 756 1.45 15.98 0.78
CA ALA A 756 1.78 16.25 2.17
C ALA A 756 3.07 17.10 2.31
N LEU A 757 4.13 16.75 1.57
CA LEU A 757 5.39 17.51 1.56
C LEU A 757 5.18 18.93 1.01
N ALA A 758 4.46 19.06 -0.11
CA ALA A 758 4.14 20.37 -0.69
C ALA A 758 3.26 21.21 0.26
N ALA A 759 2.21 20.63 0.83
CA ALA A 759 1.29 21.29 1.75
C ALA A 759 2.00 21.75 3.03
N ALA A 760 2.88 20.94 3.62
CA ALA A 760 3.63 21.31 4.81
C ALA A 760 4.50 22.55 4.59
N PHE A 761 5.25 22.59 3.47
CA PHE A 761 6.02 23.78 3.08
C PHE A 761 5.10 24.98 2.81
N ILE A 762 3.99 24.76 2.10
CA ILE A 762 3.03 25.81 1.73
C ILE A 762 2.38 26.45 2.97
N VAL A 763 1.93 25.64 3.93
CA VAL A 763 1.34 26.14 5.18
C VAL A 763 2.33 27.04 5.89
N TRP A 764 3.59 26.60 6.06
CA TRP A 764 4.65 27.42 6.64
C TRP A 764 4.88 28.72 5.85
N ARG A 765 4.92 28.65 4.51
CA ARG A 765 5.11 29.82 3.63
C ARG A 765 3.95 30.81 3.72
N LEU A 766 2.70 30.33 3.81
CA LEU A 766 1.51 31.18 3.92
C LEU A 766 1.49 31.95 5.24
N PHE A 767 1.75 31.30 6.37
CA PHE A 767 1.88 31.95 7.68
C PHE A 767 3.00 33.01 7.70
N GLY A 768 4.08 32.77 6.95
CA GLY A 768 5.19 33.71 6.82
C GLY A 768 4.99 34.85 5.82
N SER A 769 3.86 34.88 5.11
CA SER A 769 3.61 35.82 4.01
C SER A 769 2.85 37.08 4.44
N GLU A 770 2.74 38.06 3.53
CA GLU A 770 1.89 39.24 3.70
C GLU A 770 0.41 38.91 3.96
N LEU A 771 -0.06 37.69 3.63
CA LEU A 771 -1.42 37.27 3.93
C LEU A 771 -1.73 37.34 5.43
N PHE A 772 -0.75 36.97 6.26
CA PHE A 772 -0.85 36.96 7.71
C PHE A 772 -0.18 38.17 8.37
N ASN A 773 0.87 38.72 7.74
CA ASN A 773 1.68 39.81 8.28
C ASN A 773 1.32 41.21 7.73
N GLY A 774 0.34 41.32 6.81
CA GLY A 774 -0.07 42.59 6.21
C GLY A 774 -1.11 43.38 7.03
N ALA A 775 -1.27 44.68 6.71
CA ALA A 775 -2.14 45.62 7.42
C ALA A 775 -3.67 45.48 7.12
N ARG A 776 -4.08 44.43 6.39
CA ARG A 776 -5.47 44.22 5.93
C ARG A 776 -6.39 43.62 7.02
N PRO A 777 -7.72 43.77 6.90
CA PRO A 777 -8.66 43.51 8.00
C PRO A 777 -8.62 42.06 8.49
N TRP A 778 -8.75 41.91 9.81
CA TRP A 778 -8.32 40.73 10.56
C TRP A 778 -9.15 39.45 10.35
N GLY A 779 -10.34 39.51 9.73
CA GLY A 779 -11.30 38.39 9.72
C GLY A 779 -10.91 37.17 8.87
N TYR A 780 -10.48 37.37 7.61
CA TYR A 780 -10.27 36.25 6.68
C TYR A 780 -9.12 35.32 7.08
N ARG A 781 -8.07 35.84 7.73
CA ARG A 781 -6.93 35.05 8.20
C ARG A 781 -7.31 34.09 9.32
N TYR A 782 -8.21 34.49 10.23
CA TYR A 782 -8.68 33.63 11.31
C TYR A 782 -9.67 32.60 10.80
N VAL A 783 -10.51 32.94 9.82
CA VAL A 783 -11.39 31.97 9.16
C VAL A 783 -10.57 30.90 8.44
N TRP A 784 -9.56 31.31 7.66
CA TRP A 784 -8.67 30.35 6.99
C TRP A 784 -7.89 29.50 8.00
N ALA A 785 -7.31 30.11 9.04
CA ALA A 785 -6.58 29.38 10.06
C ALA A 785 -7.48 28.44 10.88
N GLY A 786 -8.72 28.85 11.14
CA GLY A 786 -9.75 28.02 11.77
C GLY A 786 -10.12 26.83 10.89
N GLY A 787 -10.33 27.05 9.58
CA GLY A 787 -10.58 25.96 8.62
C GLY A 787 -9.41 24.97 8.55
N LEU A 788 -8.17 25.47 8.48
CA LEU A 788 -6.98 24.62 8.56
C LEU A 788 -6.92 23.83 9.87
N ALA A 789 -7.17 24.50 11.01
CA ALA A 789 -7.16 23.85 12.32
C ALA A 789 -8.21 22.73 12.40
N VAL A 790 -9.43 22.97 11.91
CA VAL A 790 -10.48 21.93 11.84
C VAL A 790 -10.01 20.75 10.99
N LEU A 791 -9.44 20.99 9.80
CA LEU A 791 -8.95 19.91 8.94
C LEU A 791 -7.81 19.11 9.60
N ILE A 792 -6.87 19.77 10.28
CA ILE A 792 -5.79 19.11 11.02
C ILE A 792 -6.35 18.29 12.18
N MET A 793 -7.29 18.85 12.96
CA MET A 793 -7.91 18.13 14.07
C MET A 793 -8.70 16.91 13.58
N SER A 794 -9.41 17.03 12.45
CA SER A 794 -10.11 15.92 11.82
C SER A 794 -9.15 14.81 11.38
N ALA A 795 -8.04 15.18 10.72
CA ALA A 795 -7.00 14.25 10.29
C ALA A 795 -6.26 13.58 11.47
N ALA A 796 -6.21 14.24 12.64
CA ALA A 796 -5.57 13.72 13.85
C ALA A 796 -6.43 12.70 14.63
N VAL A 797 -7.68 12.48 14.25
CA VAL A 797 -8.56 11.49 14.90
C VAL A 797 -8.06 10.07 14.67
N TYR A 798 -7.78 9.72 13.41
CA TYR A 798 -7.41 8.36 13.03
C TYR A 798 -6.17 7.82 13.76
N PRO A 799 -5.06 8.57 13.88
CA PRO A 799 -3.87 8.08 14.58
C PRO A 799 -4.13 7.65 16.02
N VAL A 800 -5.08 8.29 16.70
CA VAL A 800 -5.43 7.96 18.08
C VAL A 800 -6.39 6.78 18.12
N LEU A 801 -7.56 6.89 17.48
CA LEU A 801 -8.61 5.88 17.57
C LEU A 801 -8.27 4.61 16.78
N GLY A 802 -7.65 4.75 15.62
CA GLY A 802 -7.17 3.63 14.82
C GLY A 802 -6.09 2.83 15.54
N THR A 803 -5.15 3.50 16.23
CA THR A 803 -4.16 2.80 17.06
C THR A 803 -4.84 2.06 18.21
N GLN A 804 -5.82 2.68 18.87
CA GLN A 804 -6.56 2.02 19.96
C GLN A 804 -7.32 0.78 19.46
N ASP A 805 -8.02 0.86 18.33
CA ASP A 805 -8.72 -0.30 17.75
C ASP A 805 -7.73 -1.39 17.33
N ARG A 806 -6.63 -1.01 16.65
CA ARG A 806 -5.60 -1.95 16.23
C ARG A 806 -4.95 -2.71 17.39
N LEU A 807 -4.69 -2.04 18.51
CA LEU A 807 -4.10 -2.67 19.69
C LEU A 807 -5.04 -3.68 20.38
N ARG A 808 -6.36 -3.55 20.18
CA ARG A 808 -7.37 -4.51 20.68
C ARG A 808 -7.48 -5.75 19.80
N ASP A 809 -7.10 -5.66 18.53
CA ASP A 809 -7.18 -6.74 17.55
C ASP A 809 -6.00 -7.73 17.69
N ARG A 810 -6.17 -8.70 18.60
CA ARG A 810 -5.18 -9.74 18.96
C ARG A 810 -5.82 -11.12 19.11
N PHE A 811 -5.02 -12.17 18.91
CA PHE A 811 -5.44 -13.58 18.87
C PHE A 811 -6.41 -14.03 19.97
N ASN A 812 -6.14 -13.68 21.24
CA ASN A 812 -6.92 -14.18 22.39
C ASN A 812 -7.37 -13.07 23.35
N GLY A 813 -7.31 -11.80 22.93
CA GLY A 813 -7.52 -10.66 23.84
C GLY A 813 -6.49 -10.54 24.99
N ASN A 814 -5.54 -11.48 25.09
CA ASN A 814 -4.46 -11.44 26.05
C ASN A 814 -3.56 -10.23 25.78
N VAL A 815 -3.38 -9.39 26.80
CA VAL A 815 -2.37 -8.33 26.80
C VAL A 815 -1.02 -9.02 27.01
N THR A 816 -0.36 -9.43 25.92
CA THR A 816 1.06 -9.79 26.02
C THR A 816 1.81 -8.58 26.59
N PRO A 817 2.70 -8.78 27.58
CA PRO A 817 3.59 -7.73 28.05
C PRO A 817 4.33 -7.07 26.87
N LEU A 818 4.71 -5.80 27.03
CA LEU A 818 5.47 -5.08 26.00
C LEU A 818 6.70 -5.88 25.58
N THR A 819 6.74 -6.37 24.35
CA THR A 819 7.85 -7.14 23.80
C THR A 819 7.99 -6.93 22.30
N LEU A 820 9.20 -7.06 21.78
CA LEU A 820 9.45 -7.06 20.33
C LEU A 820 9.40 -8.47 19.73
N ASN A 821 9.29 -9.53 20.55
CA ASN A 821 9.22 -10.89 20.05
C ASN A 821 7.88 -11.12 19.33
N GLY A 822 7.93 -11.17 18.00
CA GLY A 822 6.76 -11.39 17.16
C GLY A 822 6.11 -12.77 17.27
N LEU A 823 6.75 -13.72 17.96
CA LEU A 823 6.22 -15.04 18.27
C LEU A 823 5.60 -15.13 19.67
N ALA A 824 5.56 -14.04 20.44
CA ALA A 824 5.04 -14.08 21.81
C ALA A 824 3.53 -14.41 21.88
N TYR A 825 2.80 -14.30 20.77
CA TYR A 825 1.40 -14.70 20.71
C TYR A 825 1.18 -16.22 20.68
N VAL A 826 2.23 -17.01 20.41
CA VAL A 826 2.15 -18.48 20.29
C VAL A 826 1.87 -19.14 21.64
N GLU A 827 2.45 -18.60 22.72
CA GLU A 827 2.38 -19.18 24.07
C GLU A 827 0.93 -19.24 24.58
N GLY A 828 0.46 -20.46 24.89
CA GLY A 828 -0.90 -20.70 25.38
C GLY A 828 -2.02 -20.38 24.38
N THR A 829 -1.73 -20.34 23.08
CA THR A 829 -2.73 -20.02 22.04
C THR A 829 -3.16 -21.27 21.28
N ILE A 830 -4.48 -21.50 21.27
CA ILE A 830 -5.13 -22.48 20.40
C ILE A 830 -5.70 -21.75 19.19
N TYR A 831 -5.25 -22.12 18.00
CA TYR A 831 -5.83 -21.66 16.75
C TYR A 831 -7.04 -22.53 16.39
N HIS A 832 -8.17 -21.90 16.10
CA HIS A 832 -9.40 -22.60 15.72
C HIS A 832 -9.55 -22.65 14.19
N GLU A 833 -9.35 -23.83 13.61
CA GLU A 833 -9.54 -24.10 12.18
C GLU A 833 -10.85 -24.86 11.95
N SER A 834 -11.35 -24.91 10.70
CA SER A 834 -12.58 -25.66 10.39
C SER A 834 -12.46 -27.15 10.69
N GLU A 835 -11.26 -27.72 10.55
CA GLU A 835 -10.99 -29.15 10.72
C GLU A 835 -10.63 -29.54 12.17
N GLY A 836 -10.42 -28.56 13.06
CA GLY A 836 -10.07 -28.83 14.45
C GLY A 836 -9.22 -27.73 15.11
N PRO A 837 -9.03 -27.80 16.44
CA PRO A 837 -8.11 -26.92 17.15
C PRO A 837 -6.65 -27.30 16.88
N ILE A 838 -5.78 -26.30 16.81
CA ILE A 838 -4.33 -26.45 16.64
C ILE A 838 -3.65 -25.72 17.80
N ASP A 839 -2.90 -26.45 18.61
CA ASP A 839 -2.01 -25.88 19.62
C ASP A 839 -0.78 -25.29 18.93
N LEU A 840 -0.69 -23.96 18.95
CA LEU A 840 0.42 -23.27 18.30
C LEU A 840 1.74 -23.53 19.02
N GLU A 841 1.74 -23.75 20.33
CA GLU A 841 2.97 -23.98 21.08
C GLU A 841 3.61 -25.30 20.69
N ALA A 842 2.79 -26.35 20.58
CA ALA A 842 3.22 -27.67 20.11
C ALA A 842 3.76 -27.62 18.67
N ASP A 843 3.09 -26.91 17.75
CA ASP A 843 3.54 -26.76 16.37
C ASP A 843 4.90 -26.02 16.29
N PHE A 844 5.16 -25.08 17.21
CA PHE A 844 6.43 -24.36 17.25
C PHE A 844 7.61 -25.15 17.85
N GLU A 845 7.37 -26.28 18.52
CA GLU A 845 8.45 -27.18 18.96
C GLU A 845 9.19 -27.78 17.76
N GLY A 846 8.43 -28.30 16.79
CA GLY A 846 8.99 -28.85 15.55
C GLY A 846 9.67 -27.79 14.69
N ILE A 847 9.06 -26.61 14.55
CA ILE A 847 9.65 -25.48 13.82
C ILE A 847 10.98 -25.05 14.46
N ARG A 848 11.07 -25.02 15.80
CA ARG A 848 12.32 -24.70 16.50
C ARG A 848 13.38 -25.75 16.24
N TRP A 849 13.02 -27.04 16.29
CA TRP A 849 13.94 -28.12 15.96
C TRP A 849 14.49 -27.99 14.54
N LEU A 850 13.64 -27.66 13.55
CA LEU A 850 14.07 -27.44 12.17
C LEU A 850 15.07 -26.28 12.06
N ARG A 851 14.83 -25.14 12.73
CA ARG A 851 15.75 -24.00 12.74
C ARG A 851 17.12 -24.39 13.32
N GLU A 852 17.14 -25.19 14.37
CA GLU A 852 18.36 -25.53 15.11
C GLU A 852 19.19 -26.64 14.45
N ASN A 853 18.55 -27.58 13.73
CA ASN A 853 19.19 -28.82 13.29
C ASN A 853 19.32 -28.96 11.77
N VAL A 854 18.51 -28.27 10.97
CA VAL A 854 18.54 -28.41 9.50
C VAL A 854 19.61 -27.50 8.90
N GLN A 855 20.55 -28.13 8.17
CA GLN A 855 21.55 -27.45 7.36
C GLN A 855 21.01 -27.09 5.97
N GLY A 856 21.45 -25.96 5.42
CA GLY A 856 21.03 -25.48 4.11
C GLY A 856 19.53 -25.20 4.02
N SER A 857 19.00 -25.18 2.81
CA SER A 857 17.57 -24.98 2.55
C SER A 857 16.94 -26.15 1.77
N PRO A 858 16.92 -27.37 2.33
CA PRO A 858 16.29 -28.52 1.69
C PRO A 858 14.77 -28.35 1.59
N ILE A 859 14.15 -29.04 0.63
CA ILE A 859 12.71 -28.98 0.41
C ILE A 859 11.97 -29.78 1.49
N ILE A 860 10.93 -29.18 2.05
CA ILE A 860 10.05 -29.79 3.04
C ILE A 860 8.67 -30.11 2.45
N LEU A 861 8.03 -31.12 3.03
CA LEU A 861 6.61 -31.38 2.85
C LEU A 861 5.86 -30.89 4.11
N GLU A 862 4.88 -30.02 3.91
CA GLU A 862 3.99 -29.48 4.95
C GLU A 862 2.57 -29.33 4.39
N ALA A 863 1.56 -29.21 5.26
CA ALA A 863 0.17 -29.03 4.84
C ALA A 863 -0.04 -27.77 3.98
N ASN A 864 -0.88 -27.92 2.96
CA ASN A 864 -1.44 -26.84 2.17
C ASN A 864 -2.88 -26.56 2.60
N THR A 865 -3.21 -25.31 2.89
CA THR A 865 -4.56 -24.87 3.29
C THR A 865 -5.09 -23.80 2.33
N PRO A 866 -6.41 -23.50 2.35
CA PRO A 866 -6.92 -22.28 1.75
C PRO A 866 -6.17 -21.01 2.21
N THR A 867 -6.28 -19.94 1.43
CA THR A 867 -5.61 -18.66 1.70
C THR A 867 -6.04 -18.05 3.04
N TYR A 868 -5.14 -17.30 3.69
CA TYR A 868 -5.36 -16.66 4.98
C TYR A 868 -5.67 -17.61 6.17
N ARG A 869 -5.28 -18.88 6.07
CA ARG A 869 -5.37 -19.89 7.14
C ARG A 869 -3.99 -20.33 7.63
N TRP A 870 -3.92 -21.15 8.68
CA TRP A 870 -2.66 -21.59 9.34
C TRP A 870 -1.77 -22.55 8.50
N GLY A 871 -1.88 -22.55 7.17
CA GLY A 871 -1.02 -23.33 6.27
C GLY A 871 0.32 -22.64 5.95
N GLY A 872 1.30 -23.41 5.45
CA GLY A 872 2.62 -22.88 5.11
C GLY A 872 3.46 -22.40 6.31
N ARG A 873 2.99 -22.63 7.55
CA ARG A 873 3.61 -22.09 8.76
C ARG A 873 5.05 -22.57 8.98
N VAL A 874 5.41 -23.78 8.53
CA VAL A 874 6.78 -24.27 8.68
C VAL A 874 7.70 -23.49 7.76
N SER A 875 7.36 -23.33 6.48
CA SER A 875 8.14 -22.50 5.55
C SER A 875 8.17 -21.03 5.95
N ILE A 876 7.07 -20.47 6.48
CA ILE A 876 7.00 -19.08 6.98
C ILE A 876 8.06 -18.83 8.05
N TYR A 877 8.16 -19.72 9.05
CA TYR A 877 9.02 -19.49 10.21
C TYR A 877 10.42 -20.08 10.04
N THR A 878 10.66 -21.03 9.14
CA THR A 878 12.02 -21.59 8.92
C THR A 878 12.71 -20.99 7.70
N GLY A 879 11.94 -20.46 6.75
CA GLY A 879 12.43 -20.12 5.41
C GLY A 879 12.82 -21.34 4.58
N LEU A 880 12.48 -22.57 4.99
CA LEU A 880 12.74 -23.75 4.17
C LEU A 880 11.72 -23.81 3.02
N PRO A 881 12.13 -24.14 1.78
CA PRO A 881 11.22 -24.24 0.65
C PRO A 881 10.25 -25.41 0.84
N SER A 882 8.95 -25.17 0.73
CA SER A 882 7.93 -26.22 0.68
C SER A 882 7.61 -26.61 -0.76
N VAL A 883 7.05 -27.81 -0.97
CA VAL A 883 6.61 -28.26 -2.31
C VAL A 883 5.69 -27.23 -2.97
N VAL A 884 4.71 -26.72 -2.22
CA VAL A 884 3.88 -25.57 -2.56
C VAL A 884 3.31 -24.93 -1.29
N GLY A 885 3.31 -23.61 -1.24
CA GLY A 885 2.70 -22.82 -0.15
C GLY A 885 1.44 -22.10 -0.59
N TRP A 886 1.37 -20.80 -0.30
CA TRP A 886 0.18 -19.99 -0.54
C TRP A 886 -0.16 -19.87 -2.05
N GLN A 887 -1.25 -20.52 -2.48
CA GLN A 887 -1.65 -20.64 -3.89
C GLN A 887 -1.62 -19.30 -4.65
N TRP A 888 -2.37 -18.30 -4.19
CA TRP A 888 -2.53 -17.04 -4.93
C TRP A 888 -1.21 -16.28 -5.12
N HIS A 889 -0.34 -16.25 -4.11
CA HIS A 889 0.99 -15.65 -4.25
C HIS A 889 1.87 -16.39 -5.25
N GLN A 890 1.70 -17.70 -5.36
CA GLN A 890 2.43 -18.52 -6.31
C GLN A 890 1.93 -18.32 -7.74
N GLU A 891 0.63 -18.20 -7.94
CA GLU A 891 0.03 -17.89 -9.24
C GLU A 891 0.39 -16.48 -9.72
N GLN A 892 0.35 -15.47 -8.84
CA GLN A 892 0.72 -14.08 -9.18
C GLN A 892 2.18 -13.93 -9.63
N GLN A 893 3.12 -14.62 -8.98
CA GLN A 893 4.54 -14.59 -9.34
C GLN A 893 4.85 -15.36 -10.63
N ARG A 894 3.94 -16.21 -11.08
CA ARG A 894 4.13 -17.15 -12.18
C ARG A 894 2.95 -17.09 -13.13
N TRP A 895 2.52 -15.88 -13.52
CA TRP A 895 1.24 -15.70 -14.22
C TRP A 895 1.07 -16.59 -15.46
N ASP A 896 2.12 -16.72 -16.28
CA ASP A 896 2.14 -17.58 -17.48
C ASP A 896 2.44 -19.06 -17.18
N TYR A 897 2.88 -19.37 -15.95
CA TYR A 897 3.19 -20.72 -15.45
C TYR A 897 2.25 -21.17 -14.32
N ARG A 898 1.14 -20.47 -14.08
CA ARG A 898 0.24 -20.70 -12.93
C ARG A 898 -0.36 -22.11 -12.92
N GLN A 899 -0.46 -22.73 -14.10
CA GLN A 899 -0.83 -24.14 -14.27
C GLN A 899 0.09 -25.12 -13.54
N MET A 900 1.31 -24.72 -13.13
CA MET A 900 2.23 -25.54 -12.34
C MET A 900 1.85 -25.59 -10.85
N VAL A 901 1.02 -24.66 -10.36
CA VAL A 901 0.67 -24.56 -8.93
C VAL A 901 -0.34 -25.64 -8.52
N ALA A 902 -1.43 -25.76 -9.26
CA ALA A 902 -2.51 -26.71 -8.93
C ALA A 902 -2.07 -28.20 -8.89
N PRO A 903 -1.22 -28.70 -9.81
CA PRO A 903 -0.67 -30.06 -9.71
C PRO A 903 0.12 -30.29 -8.42
N ARG A 904 0.96 -29.33 -8.00
CA ARG A 904 1.73 -29.45 -6.74
C ARG A 904 0.82 -29.53 -5.52
N ILE A 905 -0.28 -28.76 -5.51
CA ILE A 905 -1.27 -28.82 -4.41
C ILE A 905 -1.88 -30.23 -4.34
N ARG A 906 -2.30 -30.78 -5.49
CA ARG A 906 -2.82 -32.16 -5.56
C ARG A 906 -1.79 -33.20 -5.16
N ASP A 907 -0.52 -32.99 -5.50
CA ASP A 907 0.56 -33.92 -5.14
C ASP A 907 0.88 -33.87 -3.64
N VAL A 908 0.81 -32.70 -3.00
CA VAL A 908 0.88 -32.57 -1.53
C VAL A 908 -0.28 -33.33 -0.88
N GLU A 909 -1.50 -33.11 -1.34
CA GLU A 909 -2.66 -33.84 -0.86
C GLU A 909 -2.48 -35.35 -1.06
N ARG A 910 -1.98 -35.79 -2.22
CA ARG A 910 -1.73 -37.20 -2.52
C ARG A 910 -0.66 -37.79 -1.62
N MET A 911 0.45 -37.08 -1.39
CA MET A 911 1.53 -37.49 -0.50
C MET A 911 1.03 -37.69 0.93
N TYR A 912 0.15 -36.84 1.45
CA TYR A 912 -0.42 -37.04 2.78
C TYR A 912 -1.53 -38.10 2.83
N SER A 913 -2.41 -38.16 1.83
CA SER A 913 -3.64 -38.97 1.90
C SER A 913 -3.55 -40.39 1.33
N THR A 914 -2.55 -40.72 0.51
CA THR A 914 -2.40 -42.10 -0.01
C THR A 914 -1.93 -43.05 1.09
N PRO A 915 -2.47 -44.28 1.23
CA PRO A 915 -1.88 -45.32 2.08
C PRO A 915 -0.75 -46.09 1.38
N ASP A 916 -0.58 -45.91 0.06
CA ASP A 916 0.46 -46.58 -0.73
C ASP A 916 1.81 -45.86 -0.56
N VAL A 917 2.76 -46.56 0.04
CA VAL A 917 4.10 -46.07 0.35
C VAL A 917 4.94 -45.83 -0.90
N LEU A 918 4.77 -46.62 -1.97
CA LEU A 918 5.52 -46.42 -3.21
C LEU A 918 5.08 -45.15 -3.93
N VAL A 919 3.77 -44.91 -4.00
CA VAL A 919 3.21 -43.67 -4.56
C VAL A 919 3.70 -42.44 -3.79
N ALA A 920 3.75 -42.54 -2.45
CA ALA A 920 4.28 -41.45 -1.63
C ALA A 920 5.77 -41.22 -1.90
N ARG A 921 6.57 -42.29 -1.96
CA ARG A 921 8.01 -42.22 -2.24
C ARG A 921 8.30 -41.57 -3.60
N ASP A 922 7.62 -42.01 -4.67
CA ASP A 922 7.85 -41.49 -6.01
C ASP A 922 7.61 -39.97 -6.10
N LEU A 923 6.58 -39.47 -5.40
CA LEU A 923 6.29 -38.03 -5.33
C LEU A 923 7.32 -37.28 -4.45
N LEU A 924 7.75 -37.87 -3.33
CA LEU A 924 8.79 -37.28 -2.49
C LEU A 924 10.11 -37.14 -3.27
N ASP A 925 10.48 -38.16 -4.04
CA ASP A 925 11.67 -38.17 -4.91
C ASP A 925 11.52 -37.17 -6.08
N GLN A 926 10.34 -37.09 -6.69
CA GLN A 926 10.04 -36.13 -7.77
C GLN A 926 10.29 -34.67 -7.34
N TYR A 927 9.91 -34.31 -6.11
CA TYR A 927 10.08 -32.97 -5.57
C TYR A 927 11.37 -32.78 -4.76
N GLY A 928 12.16 -33.84 -4.57
CA GLY A 928 13.38 -33.80 -3.74
C GLY A 928 13.09 -33.44 -2.28
N VAL A 929 11.97 -33.91 -1.73
CA VAL A 929 11.59 -33.66 -0.33
C VAL A 929 12.59 -34.36 0.59
N LYS A 930 13.19 -33.59 1.50
CA LYS A 930 14.12 -34.12 2.50
C LYS A 930 13.50 -34.30 3.87
N TYR A 931 12.54 -33.45 4.24
CA TYR A 931 11.84 -33.55 5.52
C TYR A 931 10.33 -33.50 5.35
N ILE A 932 9.62 -34.35 6.09
CA ILE A 932 8.16 -34.41 6.14
C ILE A 932 7.72 -33.97 7.53
N TYR A 933 6.84 -32.98 7.60
CA TYR A 933 6.29 -32.47 8.83
C TYR A 933 4.90 -33.04 9.08
N VAL A 934 4.64 -33.60 10.26
CA VAL A 934 3.32 -34.13 10.64
C VAL A 934 2.92 -33.58 12.01
N GLY A 935 2.07 -32.56 12.03
CA GLY A 935 1.46 -31.99 13.23
C GLY A 935 -0.06 -32.19 13.27
N GLN A 936 -0.72 -31.47 14.18
CA GLN A 936 -2.18 -31.47 14.30
C GLN A 936 -2.88 -31.01 13.02
N LEU A 937 -2.33 -30.02 12.32
CA LEU A 937 -2.86 -29.52 11.05
C LEU A 937 -2.86 -30.61 9.96
N GLU A 938 -1.74 -31.32 9.78
CA GLU A 938 -1.67 -32.42 8.82
C GLU A 938 -2.64 -33.56 9.20
N ARG A 939 -2.77 -33.87 10.50
CA ARG A 939 -3.68 -34.92 11.00
C ARG A 939 -5.17 -34.55 10.82
N SER A 940 -5.51 -33.26 10.82
CA SER A 940 -6.89 -32.80 10.66
C SER A 940 -7.30 -32.69 9.19
N TYR A 941 -6.39 -32.29 8.30
CA TYR A 941 -6.70 -32.05 6.87
C TYR A 941 -6.66 -33.30 5.98
N TYR A 942 -5.89 -34.32 6.36
CA TYR A 942 -5.58 -35.46 5.48
C TYR A 942 -6.00 -36.80 6.08
N SER A 943 -6.05 -37.85 5.24
CA SER A 943 -6.58 -39.16 5.67
C SER A 943 -5.75 -39.79 6.80
N PRO A 944 -6.39 -40.37 7.84
CA PRO A 944 -5.68 -41.03 8.93
C PRO A 944 -4.79 -42.18 8.46
N GLU A 945 -5.25 -42.98 7.50
CA GLU A 945 -4.48 -44.09 6.91
C GLU A 945 -3.27 -43.58 6.13
N GLY A 946 -3.43 -42.43 5.46
CA GLY A 946 -2.36 -41.76 4.77
C GLY A 946 -1.30 -41.24 5.73
N ILE A 947 -1.69 -40.57 6.81
CA ILE A 947 -0.73 -40.09 7.82
C ILE A 947 0.00 -41.25 8.50
N ALA A 948 -0.72 -42.32 8.87
CA ALA A 948 -0.14 -43.48 9.55
C ALA A 948 0.95 -44.19 8.71
N LYS A 949 0.97 -44.01 7.38
CA LYS A 949 1.98 -44.65 6.52
C LYS A 949 3.41 -44.23 6.86
N PHE A 950 3.61 -42.98 7.28
CA PHE A 950 4.93 -42.43 7.56
C PHE A 950 5.58 -43.09 8.78
N ASP A 951 4.76 -43.68 9.66
CA ASP A 951 5.18 -44.45 10.83
C ASP A 951 5.21 -45.97 10.60
N SER A 952 4.95 -46.42 9.38
CA SER A 952 4.88 -47.86 9.09
C SER A 952 6.24 -48.47 8.80
N ASP A 953 6.45 -49.72 9.20
CA ASP A 953 7.63 -50.54 8.84
C ASP A 953 7.82 -50.68 7.31
N ARG A 954 6.80 -50.32 6.52
CA ARG A 954 6.81 -50.34 5.06
C ARG A 954 7.46 -49.12 4.43
N ALA A 955 7.81 -48.09 5.21
CA ALA A 955 8.53 -46.90 4.76
C ALA A 955 9.98 -46.86 5.29
N PRO A 956 10.85 -47.84 4.95
CA PRO A 956 12.22 -47.90 5.47
C PRO A 956 13.13 -46.76 4.97
N TYR A 957 12.66 -45.98 3.98
CA TYR A 957 13.33 -44.78 3.49
C TYR A 957 13.04 -43.54 4.35
N LEU A 958 12.29 -43.68 5.45
CA LEU A 958 12.01 -42.59 6.39
C LEU A 958 12.68 -42.86 7.74
N SER A 959 13.32 -41.82 8.28
CA SER A 959 13.83 -41.82 9.65
C SER A 959 13.09 -40.76 10.47
N LYS A 960 12.47 -41.16 11.58
CA LYS A 960 11.85 -40.19 12.50
C LYS A 960 12.96 -39.47 13.29
N VAL A 961 13.18 -38.21 12.96
CA VAL A 961 14.30 -37.38 13.50
C VAL A 961 13.87 -36.46 14.64
N PHE A 962 12.58 -36.18 14.76
CA PHE A 962 11.99 -35.43 15.88
C PHE A 962 10.59 -35.96 16.18
N HIS A 963 10.23 -35.99 17.48
CA HIS A 963 8.87 -36.22 17.91
C HIS A 963 8.57 -35.53 19.25
N SER A 964 7.36 -35.03 19.37
CA SER A 964 6.69 -34.68 20.62
C SER A 964 5.30 -35.34 20.65
N ASP A 965 4.45 -34.97 21.61
CA ASP A 965 3.10 -35.54 21.74
C ASP A 965 2.23 -35.27 20.50
N GLU A 966 2.43 -34.11 19.85
CA GLU A 966 1.57 -33.63 18.77
C GLU A 966 2.28 -33.51 17.41
N VAL A 967 3.61 -33.46 17.39
CA VAL A 967 4.43 -33.23 16.18
C VAL A 967 5.42 -34.36 15.94
N ALA A 968 5.56 -34.80 14.70
CA ALA A 968 6.64 -35.68 14.24
C ALA A 968 7.28 -35.14 12.97
N ILE A 969 8.61 -35.27 12.85
CA ILE A 969 9.36 -34.91 11.64
C ILE A 969 10.14 -36.12 11.17
N TYR A 970 10.01 -36.42 9.88
CA TYR A 970 10.68 -37.53 9.22
C TYR A 970 11.70 -37.00 8.22
N GLU A 971 12.91 -37.55 8.23
CA GLU A 971 13.91 -37.35 7.19
C GLU A 971 13.76 -38.43 6.12
N VAL A 972 13.75 -38.02 4.86
CA VAL A 972 13.81 -38.91 3.69
C VAL A 972 15.27 -39.33 3.47
N LEU A 973 15.50 -40.63 3.54
CA LEU A 973 16.79 -41.29 3.33
C LEU A 973 16.95 -41.64 1.85
N ASN A 974 18.18 -41.45 1.34
CA ASN A 974 18.53 -41.76 -0.05
C ASN A 974 18.59 -43.26 -0.32
#